data_AF-A0AAV4FJM4-F1
#
_entry.id   AF-A0AAV4FJM4-F1
#
_cell.length_a   1.000
_cell.length_b   1.000
_cell.length_c   1.000
_cell.angle_alpha   90.00
_cell.angle_beta   90.00
_cell.angle_gamma   90.00
#
_symmetry.space_group_name_H-M   'P 1'
#
loop_
_entity.id
_entity.type
_entity.pdbx_description
1 polymer ?
#
loop_
_entity_poly.entity_id
_entity_poly.type
_entity_poly.pdbx_seq_one_letter_code
_entity_poly.pdbx_strand_id
1 'polypeptide(L)'
;MRDFYFINPGWLCRMMAQVVTVPQINPFIDQNGMMKRSYANMLFTGKMTSGDSKFVFPPTLIPQYLHLLEKFEIALPRNKEELLIPSRLPYRRPNIELPVGHRQDLVYRYYVMPYTPIGFWARLLTRLIVFSESKFAEHMLYLQENPVVQFWKEGVYICWSADAFFLVDSYKGTHDEIHMTVPNTTHGSRLLGFLVDHADSLVDEWYPGLTAIDPMLGRELLEKFAPCPVCTDEQPFSFRFEDLLKQSEQNAEIYCPGHDGMVELTKLAPDVMLADIEPHFHLDLDLFEFKESPENLCGDGGFGSVYKAKYKGKTVAVKVFGAIGDIHPHKMLRQEVAEGLDYLHSLIIVYRDMKPDNVLVFTLAPDALVNAKIADYGISQFTTLFGLTAQEGTPAYRAPEVVRGETYSFKADIFSLGILMYMVLTGGTHPFDELEFKSEIDKAFAENMPIPPITQRGCPPWPDLEKMISECVSQGPDDRPTAHSVFVSLSQAELFSLREVLPVSVGTTVECVASQSLGSKNVRLWVASGDNEYMQLTWLNLLDYQDSTRARHGGQPLGHNGMGTMFRDGRVLCMLPVNTEHILLGTQAGKIWVFHTGCNELVHCTRQLQDSVLSLYLVPSRGDDPLILAGLANGKMALYPLSEILQEPDMDPIEMKLGESYEPIRCILRSSSDRKLIASCGTKFVVMETRKGVAVENVFDTVENSGPASPPINSMACGRQLFLAHRNSVLLQSWDTARGRHKYTLNISSSFR
;
A
#
# COMPACT_ATOMS: atom_id res chain seq x y z
N MET A 1 -5.45 11.81 -15.31
CA MET A 1 -6.61 12.73 -15.50
C MET A 1 -7.54 12.13 -16.53
N ARG A 2 -8.87 12.36 -16.44
CA ARG A 2 -9.87 11.59 -17.21
C ARG A 2 -10.25 12.08 -18.61
N ASP A 3 -9.84 13.28 -19.04
CA ASP A 3 -10.24 13.84 -20.34
C ASP A 3 -9.08 13.83 -21.36
N PHE A 4 -9.31 13.26 -22.54
CA PHE A 4 -8.38 13.31 -23.67
C PHE A 4 -8.66 14.53 -24.57
N TYR A 5 -7.72 15.46 -24.65
CA TYR A 5 -7.83 16.66 -25.50
C TYR A 5 -6.94 16.54 -26.75
N PHE A 6 -7.56 16.40 -27.93
CA PHE A 6 -6.86 16.43 -29.22
C PHE A 6 -6.60 17.89 -29.65
N ILE A 7 -5.35 18.33 -29.56
CA ILE A 7 -4.95 19.72 -29.82
C ILE A 7 -4.40 19.87 -31.25
N ASN A 8 -4.87 20.87 -32.00
CA ASN A 8 -4.33 21.20 -33.32
C ASN A 8 -2.85 21.67 -33.21
N PRO A 9 -1.86 21.04 -33.89
CA PRO A 9 -0.45 21.39 -33.73
C PRO A 9 -0.11 22.85 -34.11
N GLY A 10 -0.75 23.39 -35.15
CA GLY A 10 -0.58 24.78 -35.58
C GLY A 10 -1.22 25.80 -34.64
N TRP A 11 -2.21 25.42 -33.85
CA TRP A 11 -2.70 26.22 -32.72
C TRP A 11 -1.76 26.10 -31.52
N LEU A 12 -1.32 24.87 -31.18
CA LEU A 12 -0.41 24.60 -30.06
C LEU A 12 0.90 25.40 -30.19
N CYS A 13 1.56 25.35 -31.34
CA CYS A 13 2.78 26.11 -31.59
C CYS A 13 2.58 27.63 -31.44
N ARG A 14 1.41 28.16 -31.84
CA ARG A 14 1.09 29.58 -31.66
C ARG A 14 0.83 29.95 -30.19
N MET A 15 0.15 29.09 -29.43
CA MET A 15 -0.10 29.30 -27.99
C MET A 15 1.17 29.16 -27.15
N MET A 16 2.06 28.24 -27.51
CA MET A 16 3.38 28.08 -26.90
C MET A 16 4.30 29.28 -27.20
N ALA A 17 4.33 29.72 -28.47
CA ALA A 17 5.13 30.87 -28.87
C ALA A 17 4.74 32.17 -28.14
N GLN A 18 3.47 32.36 -27.76
CA GLN A 18 3.00 33.57 -27.06
C GLN A 18 3.78 33.84 -25.75
N VAL A 19 4.22 32.81 -25.03
CA VAL A 19 5.05 32.98 -23.82
C VAL A 19 6.47 33.40 -24.20
N VAL A 20 7.09 32.67 -25.13
CA VAL A 20 8.48 32.88 -25.58
C VAL A 20 8.68 34.20 -26.33
N THR A 21 7.63 34.75 -26.96
CA THR A 21 7.71 35.97 -27.80
C THR A 21 8.43 37.15 -27.14
N VAL A 22 9.00 38.02 -27.98
CA VAL A 22 9.77 39.20 -27.58
C VAL A 22 9.03 40.10 -26.56
N PRO A 23 9.73 40.86 -25.70
CA PRO A 23 9.13 41.59 -24.57
C PRO A 23 7.98 42.53 -24.94
N GLN A 24 7.97 43.07 -26.16
CA GLN A 24 6.91 43.95 -26.68
C GLN A 24 5.57 43.21 -26.91
N ILE A 25 5.59 41.87 -26.98
CA ILE A 25 4.42 41.01 -27.19
C ILE A 25 4.01 40.30 -25.89
N ASN A 26 4.99 39.97 -25.03
CA ASN A 26 4.77 39.45 -23.67
C ASN A 26 5.57 40.27 -22.63
N PRO A 27 4.94 41.30 -22.02
CA PRO A 27 5.57 42.15 -21.00
C PRO A 27 5.47 41.58 -19.57
N PHE A 28 4.87 40.40 -19.39
CA PHE A 28 4.66 39.78 -18.07
C PHE A 28 5.84 38.91 -17.60
N ILE A 29 6.89 38.81 -18.42
CA ILE A 29 8.17 38.19 -18.09
C ILE A 29 9.16 39.31 -17.77
N ASP A 30 9.81 39.25 -16.60
CA ASP A 30 10.80 40.23 -16.18
C ASP A 30 12.16 40.09 -16.90
N GLN A 31 13.12 40.94 -16.54
CA GLN A 31 14.48 40.94 -17.11
C GLN A 31 15.33 39.72 -16.74
N ASN A 32 14.89 38.91 -15.75
CA ASN A 32 15.56 37.70 -15.30
C ASN A 32 14.92 36.43 -15.90
N GLY A 33 13.82 36.56 -16.63
CA GLY A 33 13.06 35.44 -17.18
C GLY A 33 11.96 34.91 -16.23
N MET A 34 11.57 35.64 -15.18
CA MET A 34 10.52 35.24 -14.25
C MET A 34 9.13 35.71 -14.72
N MET A 35 8.12 34.83 -14.58
CA MET A 35 6.70 35.14 -14.84
C MET A 35 5.83 34.65 -13.69
N LYS A 36 4.95 35.49 -13.15
CA LYS A 36 3.99 35.05 -12.12
C LYS A 36 2.88 34.21 -12.72
N ARG A 37 2.52 33.08 -12.09
CA ARG A 37 1.41 32.18 -12.48
C ARG A 37 0.09 32.94 -12.62
N SER A 38 -0.13 33.96 -11.78
CA SER A 38 -1.29 34.88 -11.86
C SER A 38 -1.38 35.66 -13.17
N TYR A 39 -0.27 35.88 -13.87
CA TYR A 39 -0.22 36.63 -15.14
C TYR A 39 -0.54 35.76 -16.36
N ALA A 40 -0.59 34.43 -16.22
CA ALA A 40 -1.00 33.51 -17.29
C ALA A 40 -2.39 33.87 -17.85
N ASN A 41 -3.31 34.31 -16.98
CA ASN A 41 -4.63 34.81 -17.36
C ASN A 41 -4.56 35.99 -18.35
N MET A 42 -3.55 36.86 -18.22
CA MET A 42 -3.40 38.07 -19.05
C MET A 42 -2.71 37.81 -20.40
N LEU A 43 -2.10 36.64 -20.61
CA LEU A 43 -1.64 36.22 -21.94
C LEU A 43 -2.82 36.08 -22.92
N PHE A 44 -3.99 35.69 -22.40
CA PHE A 44 -5.21 35.44 -23.16
C PHE A 44 -6.18 36.63 -23.23
N THR A 45 -5.94 37.72 -22.49
CA THR A 45 -6.80 38.91 -22.54
C THR A 45 -6.46 39.79 -23.74
N GLY A 46 -7.43 39.99 -24.64
CA GLY A 46 -7.46 41.11 -25.59
C GLY A 46 -6.81 40.92 -26.97
N LYS A 47 -6.14 39.79 -27.25
CA LYS A 47 -5.55 39.52 -28.58
C LYS A 47 -6.53 38.78 -29.50
N MET A 48 -7.20 39.51 -30.41
CA MET A 48 -7.92 38.88 -31.52
C MET A 48 -6.93 38.27 -32.51
N THR A 49 -6.98 36.96 -32.72
CA THR A 49 -6.25 36.29 -33.81
C THR A 49 -6.88 36.66 -35.15
N SER A 50 -6.15 37.40 -35.99
CA SER A 50 -6.60 37.80 -37.32
C SER A 50 -6.88 36.57 -38.21
N GLY A 51 -8.17 36.31 -38.48
CA GLY A 51 -8.63 35.20 -39.30
C GLY A 51 -10.02 34.72 -38.89
N ASP A 52 -10.16 34.31 -37.62
CA ASP A 52 -11.36 33.61 -37.12
C ASP A 52 -11.93 34.18 -35.82
N SER A 53 -13.19 33.83 -35.57
CA SER A 53 -14.07 34.46 -34.57
C SER A 53 -13.64 34.28 -33.11
N LYS A 54 -13.52 35.40 -32.39
CA LYS A 54 -13.62 35.54 -30.91
C LYS A 54 -13.16 34.34 -30.07
N PHE A 55 -11.95 33.82 -30.29
CA PHE A 55 -11.39 32.81 -29.40
C PHE A 55 -11.04 33.44 -28.04
N VAL A 56 -11.63 32.94 -26.96
CA VAL A 56 -11.28 33.25 -25.58
C VAL A 56 -10.85 31.95 -24.94
N PHE A 57 -9.61 31.88 -24.45
CA PHE A 57 -9.12 30.67 -23.81
C PHE A 57 -9.84 30.43 -22.47
N PRO A 58 -10.43 29.24 -22.21
CA PRO A 58 -11.19 29.01 -20.98
C PRO A 58 -10.31 29.14 -19.72
N PRO A 59 -10.67 29.98 -18.73
CA PRO A 59 -9.87 30.14 -17.51
C PRO A 59 -9.69 28.83 -16.72
N THR A 60 -10.66 27.91 -16.82
CA THR A 60 -10.62 26.56 -16.24
C THR A 60 -9.57 25.64 -16.86
N LEU A 61 -9.04 25.97 -18.04
CA LEU A 61 -7.99 25.22 -18.74
C LEU A 61 -6.61 25.88 -18.62
N ILE A 62 -6.49 27.01 -17.91
CA ILE A 62 -5.20 27.70 -17.70
C ILE A 62 -4.21 26.86 -16.86
N PRO A 63 -4.63 26.10 -15.82
CA PRO A 63 -3.73 25.15 -15.16
C PRO A 63 -3.16 24.11 -16.13
N GLN A 64 -3.97 23.57 -17.04
CA GLN A 64 -3.58 22.61 -18.05
C GLN A 64 -2.68 23.24 -19.12
N TYR A 65 -2.92 24.50 -19.51
CA TYR A 65 -2.02 25.24 -20.39
C TYR A 65 -0.66 25.50 -19.74
N LEU A 66 -0.63 25.92 -18.47
CA LEU A 66 0.62 26.08 -17.73
C LEU A 66 1.37 24.75 -17.64
N HIS A 67 0.68 23.66 -17.29
CA HIS A 67 1.25 22.32 -17.29
C HIS A 67 1.74 21.86 -18.68
N LEU A 68 1.14 22.36 -19.76
CA LEU A 68 1.61 22.12 -21.13
C LEU A 68 2.87 22.93 -21.45
N LEU A 69 3.01 24.16 -20.94
CA LEU A 69 4.27 24.92 -21.01
C LEU A 69 5.38 24.26 -20.18
N GLU A 70 5.03 23.69 -19.02
CA GLU A 70 5.94 22.88 -18.20
C GLU A 70 6.39 21.65 -19.03
N LYS A 71 5.46 20.93 -19.65
CA LYS A 71 5.72 19.74 -20.50
C LYS A 71 6.53 19.99 -21.78
N PHE A 72 6.54 21.22 -22.29
CA PHE A 72 7.39 21.63 -23.41
C PHE A 72 8.60 22.48 -22.98
N GLU A 73 8.91 22.54 -21.67
CA GLU A 73 10.05 23.26 -21.08
C GLU A 73 10.11 24.76 -21.40
N ILE A 74 8.96 25.34 -21.74
CA ILE A 74 8.80 26.76 -22.08
C ILE A 74 8.67 27.61 -20.82
N ALA A 75 7.94 27.12 -19.83
CA ALA A 75 7.76 27.77 -18.53
C ALA A 75 7.78 26.70 -17.45
N LEU A 76 8.77 26.75 -16.56
CA LEU A 76 9.07 25.70 -15.59
C LEU A 76 8.79 26.18 -14.16
N PRO A 77 8.33 25.29 -13.26
CA PRO A 77 7.94 25.68 -11.91
C PRO A 77 9.16 26.11 -11.11
N ARG A 78 9.21 27.38 -10.68
CA ARG A 78 10.15 27.79 -9.62
C ARG A 78 9.51 27.50 -8.26
N ASN A 79 8.36 28.12 -8.01
CA ASN A 79 7.63 28.01 -6.77
C ASN A 79 6.11 28.02 -7.01
N LYS A 80 5.31 28.06 -5.93
CA LYS A 80 3.84 28.02 -6.00
C LYS A 80 3.21 29.21 -6.70
N GLU A 81 3.92 30.33 -6.86
CA GLU A 81 3.43 31.56 -7.49
C GLU A 81 4.13 31.91 -8.80
N GLU A 82 5.31 31.35 -9.07
CA GLU A 82 6.20 31.82 -10.15
C GLU A 82 6.74 30.70 -11.05
N LEU A 83 6.96 31.08 -12.31
CA LEU A 83 7.51 30.26 -13.38
C LEU A 83 8.81 30.89 -13.89
N LEU A 84 9.83 30.06 -14.10
CA LEU A 84 11.05 30.41 -14.80
C LEU A 84 10.85 30.17 -16.31
N ILE A 85 11.30 31.09 -17.17
CA ILE A 85 11.22 30.98 -18.63
C ILE A 85 12.65 30.80 -19.19
N PRO A 86 13.15 29.57 -19.41
CA PRO A 86 14.57 29.33 -19.76
C PRO A 86 15.04 30.06 -21.03
N SER A 87 14.14 30.20 -22.01
CA SER A 87 14.38 30.92 -23.26
C SER A 87 14.57 32.45 -23.10
N ARG A 88 14.27 33.00 -21.92
CA ARG A 88 14.32 34.43 -21.60
C ARG A 88 15.33 34.76 -20.47
N LEU A 89 16.12 33.79 -20.03
CA LEU A 89 17.22 33.99 -19.07
C LEU A 89 18.24 35.01 -19.60
N PRO A 90 18.91 35.77 -18.70
CA PRO A 90 19.90 36.75 -19.12
C PRO A 90 21.10 36.07 -19.80
N TYR A 91 21.55 36.64 -20.92
CA TYR A 91 22.74 36.17 -21.65
C TYR A 91 24.05 36.53 -20.96
N ARG A 92 24.03 37.51 -20.05
CA ARG A 92 25.22 38.02 -19.37
C ARG A 92 25.38 37.31 -18.02
N ARG A 93 26.47 36.56 -17.88
CA ARG A 93 26.96 36.04 -16.60
C ARG A 93 27.04 37.18 -15.56
N PRO A 94 26.48 37.01 -14.35
CA PRO A 94 26.64 37.98 -13.25
C PRO A 94 28.10 38.10 -12.80
N ASN A 95 28.43 39.19 -12.10
CA ASN A 95 29.72 39.30 -11.41
C ASN A 95 29.64 38.52 -10.09
N ILE A 96 30.14 37.30 -10.12
CA ILE A 96 30.12 36.37 -8.99
C ILE A 96 31.50 36.37 -8.34
N GLU A 97 31.56 36.86 -7.11
CA GLU A 97 32.71 36.68 -6.21
C GLU A 97 32.44 35.42 -5.39
N LEU A 98 33.35 34.43 -5.46
CA LEU A 98 33.23 33.20 -4.69
C LEU A 98 33.60 33.46 -3.22
N PRO A 99 32.99 32.75 -2.25
CA PRO A 99 33.33 32.93 -0.82
C PRO A 99 34.77 32.53 -0.48
N VAL A 100 35.39 31.70 -1.34
CA VAL A 100 36.71 31.11 -1.17
C VAL A 100 37.53 31.35 -2.45
N GLY A 101 38.75 31.88 -2.29
CA GLY A 101 39.56 32.38 -3.41
C GLY A 101 40.80 31.57 -3.77
N HIS A 102 41.18 30.56 -2.97
CA HIS A 102 42.36 29.72 -3.25
C HIS A 102 41.96 28.43 -3.96
N ARG A 103 42.73 28.05 -4.99
CA ARG A 103 42.47 26.84 -5.81
C ARG A 103 42.43 25.54 -4.99
N GLN A 104 43.22 25.47 -3.92
CA GLN A 104 43.37 24.29 -3.06
C GLN A 104 42.13 24.02 -2.21
N ASP A 105 41.33 25.06 -1.94
CA ASP A 105 40.10 25.02 -1.16
C ASP A 105 38.85 24.79 -2.04
N LEU A 106 39.06 24.48 -3.34
CA LEU A 106 38.01 24.29 -4.35
C LEU A 106 38.22 22.97 -5.10
N VAL A 107 37.14 22.26 -5.41
CA VAL A 107 37.15 21.06 -6.27
C VAL A 107 36.51 21.40 -7.61
N TYR A 108 37.13 20.93 -8.68
CA TYR A 108 36.75 21.24 -10.07
C TYR A 108 36.46 19.96 -10.86
N ARG A 109 35.39 20.00 -11.65
CA ARG A 109 35.06 18.97 -12.65
C ARG A 109 34.64 19.69 -13.93
N TYR A 110 35.11 19.24 -15.09
CA TYR A 110 34.58 19.74 -16.36
C TYR A 110 34.35 18.63 -17.38
N TYR A 111 33.34 18.84 -18.21
CA TYR A 111 32.87 17.92 -19.25
C TYR A 111 33.12 18.59 -20.60
N VAL A 112 33.78 17.89 -21.53
CA VAL A 112 34.10 18.39 -22.87
C VAL A 112 33.28 17.62 -23.91
N MET A 113 32.60 18.35 -24.80
CA MET A 113 31.77 17.76 -25.87
C MET A 113 31.87 18.60 -27.16
N PRO A 114 31.67 18.01 -28.37
CA PRO A 114 31.76 18.75 -29.63
C PRO A 114 30.83 19.97 -29.74
N TYR A 115 29.65 19.92 -29.11
CA TYR A 115 28.72 21.04 -28.97
C TYR A 115 27.69 20.71 -27.88
N THR A 116 27.16 21.74 -27.19
CA THR A 116 26.04 21.56 -26.26
C THR A 116 24.73 21.31 -27.02
N PRO A 117 23.97 20.23 -26.74
CA PRO A 117 22.69 19.99 -27.39
C PRO A 117 21.62 21.06 -27.10
N ILE A 118 20.71 21.26 -28.05
CA ILE A 118 19.57 22.16 -27.87
C ILE A 118 18.71 21.69 -26.69
N GLY A 119 18.42 22.62 -25.77
CA GLY A 119 17.65 22.36 -24.55
C GLY A 119 18.46 21.90 -23.34
N PHE A 120 19.72 21.45 -23.52
CA PHE A 120 20.53 20.87 -22.44
C PHE A 120 20.65 21.82 -21.24
N TRP A 121 21.08 23.07 -21.47
CA TRP A 121 21.17 24.09 -20.42
C TRP A 121 19.81 24.38 -19.75
N ALA A 122 18.71 24.38 -20.49
CA ALA A 122 17.38 24.61 -19.89
C ALA A 122 16.98 23.48 -18.93
N ARG A 123 17.27 22.22 -19.30
CA ARG A 123 17.03 21.04 -18.45
C ARG A 123 17.93 21.03 -17.22
N LEU A 124 19.24 21.21 -17.42
CA LEU A 124 20.23 21.21 -16.33
C LEU A 124 19.94 22.32 -15.31
N LEU A 125 19.82 23.57 -15.75
CA LEU A 125 19.56 24.71 -14.87
C LEU A 125 18.26 24.53 -14.07
N THR A 126 17.23 23.91 -14.66
CA THR A 126 15.98 23.63 -13.95
C THR A 126 16.16 22.57 -12.86
N ARG A 127 16.88 21.46 -13.12
CA ARG A 127 17.21 20.46 -12.08
C ARG A 127 17.91 21.12 -10.89
N LEU A 128 18.91 21.96 -11.16
CA LEU A 128 19.73 22.62 -10.15
C LEU A 128 18.98 23.69 -9.34
N ILE A 129 18.17 24.53 -10.01
CA ILE A 129 17.38 25.58 -9.34
C ILE A 129 16.27 24.96 -8.48
N VAL A 130 15.53 23.97 -9.01
CA VAL A 130 14.44 23.31 -8.27
C VAL A 130 14.97 22.55 -7.05
N PHE A 131 16.13 21.90 -7.15
CA PHE A 131 16.82 21.33 -6.00
C PHE A 131 17.12 22.36 -4.91
N SER A 132 17.63 23.54 -5.29
CA SER A 132 18.05 24.56 -4.31
C SER A 132 16.91 25.14 -3.46
N GLU A 133 15.68 25.14 -4.00
CA GLU A 133 14.47 25.59 -3.30
C GLU A 133 13.67 24.41 -2.69
N SER A 134 14.31 23.24 -2.54
CA SER A 134 13.68 22.01 -2.03
C SER A 134 14.12 21.62 -0.62
N LYS A 135 13.21 20.94 0.10
CA LYS A 135 13.51 20.29 1.38
C LYS A 135 14.57 19.20 1.30
N PHE A 136 14.81 18.64 0.12
CA PHE A 136 15.87 17.65 -0.06
C PHE A 136 17.25 18.31 0.12
N ALA A 137 17.45 19.54 -0.36
CA ALA A 137 18.67 20.31 -0.07
C ALA A 137 18.82 20.66 1.42
N GLU A 138 17.73 21.07 2.10
CA GLU A 138 17.73 21.28 3.57
C GLU A 138 18.23 20.02 4.32
N HIS A 139 17.74 18.84 3.92
CA HIS A 139 18.10 17.56 4.55
C HIS A 139 19.51 17.07 4.17
N MET A 140 19.91 17.19 2.90
CA MET A 140 21.20 16.74 2.35
C MET A 140 22.40 17.55 2.88
N LEU A 141 22.19 18.85 3.11
CA LEU A 141 23.22 19.78 3.60
C LEU A 141 23.10 20.05 5.11
N TYR A 142 22.01 19.63 5.76
CA TYR A 142 21.66 19.97 7.15
C TYR A 142 21.58 21.48 7.44
N LEU A 143 21.27 22.30 6.42
CA LEU A 143 21.20 23.76 6.50
C LEU A 143 19.75 24.25 6.57
N GLN A 144 19.51 25.29 7.38
CA GLN A 144 18.21 25.96 7.53
C GLN A 144 18.15 27.35 6.87
N GLU A 145 19.21 27.75 6.16
CA GLU A 145 19.30 29.05 5.50
C GLU A 145 18.88 28.95 4.02
N ASN A 146 18.18 29.97 3.51
CA ASN A 146 17.74 30.01 2.12
C ASN A 146 18.92 30.41 1.22
N PRO A 147 19.21 29.68 0.12
CA PRO A 147 20.36 29.98 -0.71
C PRO A 147 20.23 31.28 -1.50
N VAL A 148 21.37 31.93 -1.73
CA VAL A 148 21.54 32.95 -2.77
C VAL A 148 21.68 32.25 -4.12
N VAL A 149 20.62 32.31 -4.93
CA VAL A 149 20.56 31.75 -6.28
C VAL A 149 20.80 32.86 -7.33
N GLN A 150 21.74 32.65 -8.25
CA GLN A 150 21.98 33.50 -9.42
C GLN A 150 22.12 32.65 -10.68
N PHE A 151 21.53 33.03 -11.80
CA PHE A 151 21.56 32.24 -13.04
C PHE A 151 21.62 33.10 -14.31
N TRP A 152 22.14 32.50 -15.37
CA TRP A 152 22.19 33.03 -16.73
C TRP A 152 21.85 31.90 -17.70
N LYS A 153 21.76 32.21 -18.99
CA LYS A 153 21.29 31.27 -20.02
C LYS A 153 22.10 29.95 -20.09
N GLU A 154 23.36 29.98 -19.66
CA GLU A 154 24.31 28.86 -19.75
C GLU A 154 25.14 28.75 -18.45
N GLY A 155 24.48 28.83 -17.29
CA GLY A 155 25.12 28.61 -15.99
C GLY A 155 24.32 29.12 -14.79
N VAL A 156 24.71 28.65 -13.61
CA VAL A 156 24.08 28.93 -12.31
C VAL A 156 25.11 28.96 -11.20
N TYR A 157 24.90 29.83 -10.22
CA TYR A 157 25.64 29.89 -8.96
C TYR A 157 24.64 29.85 -7.80
N ILE A 158 24.85 28.93 -6.86
CA ILE A 158 23.99 28.73 -5.70
C ILE A 158 24.86 28.66 -4.45
N CYS A 159 24.58 29.51 -3.47
CA CYS A 159 25.37 29.62 -2.25
C CYS A 159 24.48 29.62 -1.01
N TRP A 160 24.65 28.63 -0.13
CA TRP A 160 24.08 28.63 1.22
C TRP A 160 25.09 29.19 2.22
N SER A 161 26.36 28.80 2.13
CA SER A 161 27.45 29.28 2.97
C SER A 161 28.80 29.19 2.25
N ALA A 162 29.88 29.68 2.88
CA ALA A 162 31.23 29.51 2.34
C ALA A 162 31.65 28.03 2.22
N ASP A 163 31.13 27.18 3.11
CA ASP A 163 31.37 25.73 3.10
C ASP A 163 30.42 24.96 2.18
N ALA A 164 29.33 25.59 1.70
CA ALA A 164 28.27 24.96 0.91
C ALA A 164 27.76 25.90 -0.19
N PHE A 165 28.42 25.83 -1.35
CA PHE A 165 28.00 26.50 -2.58
C PHE A 165 28.37 25.65 -3.81
N PHE A 166 27.81 25.98 -4.97
CA PHE A 166 28.34 25.53 -6.25
C PHE A 166 28.19 26.56 -7.37
N LEU A 167 29.06 26.44 -8.36
CA LEU A 167 29.05 27.18 -9.62
C LEU A 167 29.04 26.17 -10.78
N VAL A 168 28.12 26.32 -11.72
CA VAL A 168 28.12 25.62 -13.01
C VAL A 168 28.14 26.67 -14.13
N ASP A 169 29.05 26.53 -15.09
CA ASP A 169 29.38 27.57 -16.07
C ASP A 169 29.69 26.99 -17.46
N SER A 170 29.64 27.84 -18.49
CA SER A 170 29.78 27.48 -19.91
C SER A 170 31.01 28.13 -20.51
N TYR A 171 31.95 27.31 -21.01
CA TYR A 171 33.12 27.79 -21.75
C TYR A 171 33.06 27.25 -23.19
N LYS A 172 33.35 28.12 -24.16
CA LYS A 172 33.21 27.81 -25.60
C LYS A 172 34.51 28.10 -26.33
N GLY A 173 35.11 27.05 -26.87
CA GLY A 173 36.39 27.10 -27.58
C GLY A 173 36.30 26.39 -28.93
N THR A 174 37.16 25.39 -29.13
CA THR A 174 37.05 24.43 -30.25
C THR A 174 36.03 23.31 -29.99
N HIS A 175 35.63 23.17 -28.73
CA HIS A 175 34.60 22.30 -28.18
C HIS A 175 33.76 23.14 -27.20
N ASP A 176 32.58 22.65 -26.80
CA ASP A 176 31.81 23.23 -25.69
C ASP A 176 32.19 22.51 -24.39
N GLU A 177 32.36 23.28 -23.31
CA GLU A 177 32.77 22.78 -22.00
C GLU A 177 31.79 23.22 -20.90
N ILE A 178 31.34 22.27 -20.08
CA ILE A 178 30.58 22.54 -18.84
C ILE A 178 31.57 22.46 -17.68
N HIS A 179 31.73 23.54 -16.93
CA HIS A 179 32.59 23.57 -15.74
C HIS A 179 31.74 23.59 -14.47
N MET A 180 32.09 22.74 -13.51
CA MET A 180 31.50 22.63 -12.18
C MET A 180 32.56 22.98 -11.14
N THR A 181 32.20 23.76 -10.12
CA THR A 181 33.09 24.15 -9.02
C THR A 181 32.34 24.15 -7.69
N VAL A 182 32.94 23.52 -6.68
CA VAL A 182 32.43 23.41 -5.30
C VAL A 182 33.56 23.72 -4.30
N PRO A 183 33.27 24.05 -3.02
CA PRO A 183 34.30 24.11 -1.99
C PRO A 183 34.85 22.72 -1.65
N ASN A 184 36.09 22.65 -1.16
CA ASN A 184 36.76 21.42 -0.73
C ASN A 184 36.33 21.05 0.71
N THR A 185 35.05 20.74 0.86
CA THR A 185 34.36 20.40 2.13
C THR A 185 33.42 19.22 1.93
N THR A 186 32.99 18.55 3.00
CA THR A 186 32.00 17.45 2.91
C THR A 186 30.68 17.88 2.25
N HIS A 187 30.23 19.12 2.46
CA HIS A 187 29.06 19.66 1.77
C HIS A 187 29.34 19.89 0.27
N GLY A 188 30.53 20.39 -0.08
CA GLY A 188 30.97 20.51 -1.47
C GLY A 188 31.11 19.16 -2.18
N SER A 189 31.63 18.14 -1.52
CA SER A 189 31.69 16.75 -2.04
C SER A 189 30.30 16.24 -2.41
N ARG A 190 29.32 16.38 -1.50
CA ARG A 190 27.90 16.03 -1.75
C ARG A 190 27.29 16.82 -2.90
N LEU A 191 27.57 18.13 -2.96
CA LEU A 191 27.11 18.97 -4.07
C LEU A 191 27.73 18.54 -5.41
N LEU A 192 29.01 18.12 -5.43
CA LEU A 192 29.66 17.65 -6.66
C LEU A 192 29.07 16.33 -7.17
N GLY A 193 28.85 15.35 -6.28
CA GLY A 193 28.17 14.10 -6.65
C GLY A 193 26.79 14.38 -7.26
N PHE A 194 25.97 15.19 -6.58
CA PHE A 194 24.68 15.65 -7.07
C PHE A 194 24.74 16.37 -8.44
N LEU A 195 25.76 17.20 -8.69
CA LEU A 195 25.96 17.85 -9.99
C LEU A 195 26.33 16.87 -11.10
N VAL A 196 27.20 15.91 -10.80
CA VAL A 196 27.64 14.84 -11.71
C VAL A 196 26.46 13.93 -12.06
N ASP A 197 25.75 13.39 -11.06
CA ASP A 197 24.59 12.51 -11.22
C ASP A 197 23.50 13.14 -12.10
N HIS A 198 23.18 14.42 -11.89
CA HIS A 198 22.14 15.10 -12.67
C HIS A 198 22.58 15.50 -14.08
N ALA A 199 23.88 15.69 -14.31
CA ALA A 199 24.44 15.92 -15.64
C ALA A 199 24.51 14.62 -16.44
N ASP A 200 24.98 13.52 -15.83
CA ASP A 200 25.07 12.20 -16.44
C ASP A 200 23.68 11.65 -16.75
N SER A 201 22.76 11.64 -15.78
CA SER A 201 21.36 11.26 -16.00
C SER A 201 20.67 12.10 -17.08
N LEU A 202 21.07 13.38 -17.26
CA LEU A 202 20.53 14.22 -18.33
C LEU A 202 21.07 13.81 -19.71
N VAL A 203 22.33 13.39 -19.78
CA VAL A 203 22.92 12.83 -21.00
C VAL A 203 22.24 11.51 -21.35
N ASP A 204 22.10 10.58 -20.40
CA ASP A 204 21.55 9.25 -20.65
C ASP A 204 20.07 9.28 -21.05
N GLU A 205 19.24 10.09 -20.36
CA GLU A 205 17.80 10.23 -20.66
C GLU A 205 17.53 10.90 -22.02
N TRP A 206 18.23 11.98 -22.35
CA TRP A 206 17.83 12.91 -23.43
C TRP A 206 18.81 12.98 -24.59
N TYR A 207 20.07 12.59 -24.38
CA TYR A 207 21.17 12.74 -25.33
C TYR A 207 22.09 11.50 -25.38
N PRO A 208 21.59 10.24 -25.33
CA PRO A 208 22.44 9.05 -25.17
C PRO A 208 23.48 8.86 -26.28
N GLY A 209 23.29 9.47 -27.45
CA GLY A 209 24.30 9.53 -28.51
C GLY A 209 25.61 10.26 -28.14
N LEU A 210 25.67 11.00 -27.03
CA LEU A 210 26.90 11.60 -26.50
C LEU A 210 27.78 10.61 -25.70
N THR A 211 27.23 9.47 -25.27
CA THR A 211 28.01 8.39 -24.62
C THR A 211 28.73 7.50 -25.64
N ALA A 212 28.52 7.73 -26.94
CA ALA A 212 29.14 6.97 -28.01
C ALA A 212 30.58 7.41 -28.29
N ILE A 213 31.35 6.49 -28.85
CA ILE A 213 32.70 6.75 -29.38
C ILE A 213 32.58 7.33 -30.80
N ASP A 214 33.31 8.41 -31.07
CA ASP A 214 33.47 9.02 -32.40
C ASP A 214 34.08 7.99 -33.38
N PRO A 215 33.37 7.58 -34.45
CA PRO A 215 33.86 6.55 -35.37
C PRO A 215 35.05 6.96 -36.25
N MET A 216 35.38 8.26 -36.31
CA MET A 216 36.52 8.81 -37.06
C MET A 216 37.75 9.00 -36.17
N LEU A 217 37.54 9.39 -34.91
CA LEU A 217 38.60 9.77 -33.96
C LEU A 217 38.92 8.70 -32.90
N GLY A 218 38.03 7.73 -32.69
CA GLY A 218 38.25 6.63 -31.73
C GLY A 218 38.25 7.06 -30.26
N ARG A 219 37.62 8.19 -29.94
CA ARG A 219 37.47 8.75 -28.58
C ARG A 219 35.99 8.96 -28.22
N GLU A 220 35.67 9.04 -26.94
CA GLU A 220 34.32 9.36 -26.48
C GLU A 220 33.87 10.77 -26.93
N LEU A 221 32.57 10.94 -27.16
CA LEU A 221 31.96 12.24 -27.51
C LEU A 221 31.71 13.13 -26.27
N LEU A 222 31.91 12.60 -25.06
CA LEU A 222 31.80 13.31 -23.79
C LEU A 222 32.99 12.96 -22.88
N GLU A 223 34.09 13.73 -22.97
CA GLU A 223 35.30 13.49 -22.19
C GLU A 223 35.21 14.22 -20.82
N LYS A 224 35.34 13.48 -19.70
CA LYS A 224 35.25 14.02 -18.33
C LYS A 224 36.64 14.23 -17.70
N PHE A 225 36.86 15.39 -17.05
CA PHE A 225 38.17 15.79 -16.51
C PHE A 225 38.12 16.44 -15.12
N ALA A 226 39.15 16.22 -14.31
CA ALA A 226 39.38 16.91 -13.04
C ALA A 226 40.72 17.70 -13.06
N PRO A 227 40.69 19.05 -13.03
CA PRO A 227 41.87 19.89 -12.85
C PRO A 227 42.54 19.65 -11.49
N CYS A 228 43.87 19.59 -11.46
CA CYS A 228 44.62 19.55 -10.20
C CYS A 228 44.35 20.81 -9.34
N PRO A 229 44.01 20.66 -8.04
CA PRO A 229 43.83 21.80 -7.13
C PRO A 229 45.15 22.36 -6.58
N VAL A 230 46.25 21.57 -6.64
CA VAL A 230 47.56 21.90 -6.06
C VAL A 230 48.46 22.70 -7.02
N CYS A 231 48.32 22.49 -8.34
CA CYS A 231 49.12 23.19 -9.36
C CYS A 231 49.04 24.71 -9.23
N THR A 232 50.21 25.37 -9.24
CA THR A 232 50.35 26.83 -9.11
C THR A 232 50.24 27.59 -10.43
N ASP A 233 50.28 26.89 -11.56
CA ASP A 233 50.26 27.48 -12.90
C ASP A 233 48.87 27.95 -13.31
N GLU A 234 48.80 28.93 -14.23
CA GLU A 234 47.54 29.46 -14.78
C GLU A 234 46.69 28.38 -15.48
N GLN A 235 47.35 27.35 -16.02
CA GLN A 235 46.72 26.14 -16.54
C GLN A 235 47.24 24.92 -15.75
N PRO A 236 46.44 24.30 -14.87
CA PRO A 236 46.84 23.11 -14.13
C PRO A 236 46.85 21.87 -15.05
N PHE A 237 47.51 20.81 -14.60
CA PHE A 237 47.31 19.49 -15.21
C PHE A 237 45.88 18.99 -14.93
N SER A 238 45.17 18.55 -15.96
CA SER A 238 43.84 17.94 -15.85
C SER A 238 43.92 16.43 -16.06
N PHE A 239 43.41 15.66 -15.09
CA PHE A 239 43.31 14.21 -15.16
C PHE A 239 42.03 13.79 -15.89
N ARG A 240 42.07 12.72 -16.70
CA ARG A 240 40.87 12.07 -17.24
C ARG A 240 40.16 11.31 -16.11
N PHE A 241 38.83 11.33 -16.11
CA PHE A 241 38.04 10.65 -15.07
C PHE A 241 38.28 9.14 -15.03
N GLU A 242 38.42 8.49 -16.19
CA GLU A 242 38.82 7.08 -16.28
C GLU A 242 40.11 6.74 -15.51
N ASP A 243 41.11 7.61 -15.57
CA ASP A 243 42.43 7.35 -15.00
C ASP A 243 42.41 7.53 -13.48
N LEU A 244 41.48 8.36 -12.96
CA LEU A 244 41.20 8.47 -11.53
C LEU A 244 40.47 7.24 -11.00
N LEU A 245 39.51 6.69 -11.76
CA LEU A 245 38.86 5.42 -11.44
C LEU A 245 39.90 4.28 -11.35
N LYS A 246 40.71 4.09 -12.41
CA LYS A 246 41.78 3.07 -12.46
C LYS A 246 42.82 3.23 -11.33
N GLN A 247 43.12 4.46 -10.92
CA GLN A 247 44.02 4.72 -9.79
C GLN A 247 43.37 4.40 -8.44
N SER A 248 42.08 4.70 -8.25
CA SER A 248 41.35 4.49 -6.99
C SER A 248 41.28 3.03 -6.56
N GLU A 249 41.33 2.10 -7.53
CA GLU A 249 41.46 0.65 -7.29
C GLU A 249 42.77 0.27 -6.57
N GLN A 250 43.79 1.12 -6.62
CA GLN A 250 45.17 0.78 -6.26
C GLN A 250 45.78 1.69 -5.18
N ASN A 251 45.50 3.01 -5.20
CA ASN A 251 46.03 3.98 -4.24
C ASN A 251 45.06 5.16 -4.05
N ALA A 252 45.05 5.72 -2.83
CA ALA A 252 44.27 6.92 -2.50
C ALA A 252 44.93 8.25 -2.95
N GLU A 253 46.08 8.19 -3.62
CA GLU A 253 46.82 9.33 -4.15
C GLU A 253 47.22 9.10 -5.62
N ILE A 254 47.34 10.17 -6.40
CA ILE A 254 47.84 10.15 -7.78
C ILE A 254 49.00 11.14 -7.98
N TYR A 255 50.00 10.74 -8.76
CA TYR A 255 51.10 11.62 -9.15
C TYR A 255 50.65 12.63 -10.21
N CYS A 256 51.00 13.90 -10.02
CA CYS A 256 50.66 15.01 -10.91
C CYS A 256 51.89 15.53 -11.67
N PRO A 257 51.99 15.30 -12.99
CA PRO A 257 53.10 15.80 -13.80
C PRO A 257 53.21 17.33 -13.84
N GLY A 258 52.13 18.06 -13.52
CA GLY A 258 52.09 19.52 -13.57
C GLY A 258 52.74 20.24 -12.38
N HIS A 259 53.07 19.55 -11.28
CA HIS A 259 53.80 20.15 -10.16
C HIS A 259 54.80 19.20 -9.48
N ASP A 260 55.10 18.05 -10.10
CA ASP A 260 56.07 17.05 -9.61
C ASP A 260 55.76 16.59 -8.16
N GLY A 261 54.51 16.18 -7.92
CA GLY A 261 54.01 15.86 -6.59
C GLY A 261 52.79 14.94 -6.57
N MET A 262 52.44 14.45 -5.38
CA MET A 262 51.28 13.57 -5.14
C MET A 262 50.04 14.38 -4.76
N VAL A 263 48.86 13.91 -5.16
CA VAL A 263 47.56 14.53 -4.89
C VAL A 263 46.61 13.47 -4.33
N GLU A 264 46.03 13.72 -3.15
CA GLU A 264 44.97 12.90 -2.57
C GLU A 264 43.73 12.87 -3.49
N LEU A 265 43.27 11.67 -3.87
CA LEU A 265 42.09 11.50 -4.72
C LEU A 265 40.83 12.08 -4.07
N THR A 266 40.72 12.04 -2.75
CA THR A 266 39.60 12.63 -1.98
C THR A 266 39.47 14.15 -2.17
N LYS A 267 40.55 14.86 -2.51
CA LYS A 267 40.56 16.31 -2.79
C LYS A 267 40.42 16.64 -4.28
N LEU A 268 40.62 15.64 -5.16
CA LEU A 268 40.63 15.80 -6.62
C LEU A 268 39.33 15.29 -7.27
N ALA A 269 38.79 14.19 -6.76
CA ALA A 269 37.56 13.55 -7.18
C ALA A 269 36.91 12.86 -5.95
N PRO A 270 36.33 13.63 -4.99
CA PRO A 270 35.69 13.07 -3.79
C PRO A 270 34.57 12.08 -4.13
N ASP A 271 33.91 12.26 -5.27
CA ASP A 271 32.88 11.42 -5.86
C ASP A 271 33.41 10.03 -6.28
N VAL A 272 34.66 9.92 -6.74
CA VAL A 272 35.32 8.61 -7.00
C VAL A 272 35.64 7.90 -5.68
N MET A 273 35.97 8.67 -4.64
CA MET A 273 36.35 8.14 -3.33
C MET A 273 35.17 7.99 -2.35
N LEU A 274 33.93 8.23 -2.81
CA LEU A 274 32.70 8.21 -2.00
C LEU A 274 32.75 9.11 -0.74
N ALA A 275 33.50 10.21 -0.80
CA ALA A 275 33.76 11.10 0.33
C ALA A 275 32.60 12.06 0.68
N ASP A 276 31.52 12.00 -0.09
CA ASP A 276 30.22 12.61 0.17
C ASP A 276 29.36 11.83 1.19
N ILE A 277 29.61 10.52 1.30
CA ILE A 277 28.89 9.58 2.16
C ILE A 277 29.13 9.88 3.66
N GLU A 278 28.15 9.58 4.51
CA GLU A 278 28.25 9.83 5.94
C GLU A 278 29.21 8.86 6.65
N PRO A 279 30.07 9.31 7.58
CA PRO A 279 31.13 8.48 8.18
C PRO A 279 30.70 7.16 8.83
N HIS A 280 29.43 7.00 9.22
CA HIS A 280 28.91 5.72 9.74
C HIS A 280 28.61 4.66 8.68
N PHE A 281 28.55 5.03 7.41
CA PHE A 281 28.44 4.12 6.27
C PHE A 281 29.81 3.72 5.67
N HIS A 282 30.90 4.42 6.03
CA HIS A 282 32.24 4.00 5.65
C HIS A 282 32.53 2.57 6.16
N LEU A 283 33.21 1.79 5.32
CA LEU A 283 33.53 0.41 5.61
C LEU A 283 34.78 0.33 6.50
N ASP A 284 34.56 -0.06 7.75
CA ASP A 284 35.59 -0.30 8.75
C ASP A 284 36.24 -1.67 8.48
N LEU A 285 37.34 -1.64 7.71
CA LEU A 285 38.01 -2.84 7.18
C LEU A 285 38.53 -3.78 8.27
N ASP A 286 39.00 -3.25 9.40
CA ASP A 286 39.46 -4.05 10.55
C ASP A 286 38.31 -4.87 11.18
N LEU A 287 37.05 -4.46 10.95
CA LEU A 287 35.84 -5.13 11.42
C LEU A 287 35.05 -5.83 10.30
N PHE A 288 35.66 -6.02 9.11
CA PHE A 288 35.04 -6.62 7.93
C PHE A 288 35.68 -7.97 7.56
N GLU A 289 35.06 -9.07 7.98
CA GLU A 289 35.48 -10.42 7.62
C GLU A 289 34.85 -10.84 6.28
N PHE A 290 35.56 -10.61 5.17
CA PHE A 290 35.11 -10.99 3.83
C PHE A 290 36.06 -11.99 3.14
N LYS A 291 35.49 -12.90 2.34
CA LYS A 291 36.22 -13.85 1.49
C LYS A 291 35.33 -14.31 0.33
N GLU A 292 35.69 -13.92 -0.89
CA GLU A 292 35.15 -14.50 -2.12
C GLU A 292 35.41 -16.00 -2.16
N SER A 293 34.33 -16.78 -2.16
CA SER A 293 34.38 -18.24 -2.23
C SER A 293 32.99 -18.81 -2.50
N PRO A 294 32.86 -19.98 -3.17
CA PRO A 294 31.56 -20.59 -3.44
C PRO A 294 30.74 -20.89 -2.17
N GLU A 295 31.42 -21.19 -1.07
CA GLU A 295 30.85 -21.42 0.27
C GLU A 295 30.11 -20.19 0.84
N ASN A 296 30.50 -18.99 0.38
CA ASN A 296 29.92 -17.72 0.79
C ASN A 296 28.97 -17.13 -0.26
N LEU A 297 28.92 -17.64 -1.50
CA LEU A 297 28.05 -17.09 -2.55
C LEU A 297 26.58 -17.23 -2.13
N CYS A 298 25.84 -16.13 -2.14
CA CYS A 298 24.42 -16.06 -1.80
C CYS A 298 23.51 -15.95 -3.03
N GLY A 299 24.05 -15.43 -4.13
CA GLY A 299 23.36 -15.26 -5.40
C GLY A 299 24.13 -14.29 -6.30
N ASP A 300 23.59 -14.03 -7.47
CA ASP A 300 24.14 -13.18 -8.51
C ASP A 300 23.02 -12.26 -9.08
N GLY A 301 23.41 -11.19 -9.78
CA GLY A 301 22.54 -10.04 -10.09
C GLY A 301 23.08 -9.21 -11.24
N GLY A 302 22.24 -8.47 -11.99
CA GLY A 302 22.66 -7.66 -13.16
C GLY A 302 23.92 -6.79 -12.94
N PHE A 303 24.07 -6.31 -11.71
CA PHE A 303 25.22 -5.55 -11.20
C PHE A 303 26.48 -6.38 -10.91
N GLY A 304 26.41 -7.68 -10.60
CA GLY A 304 27.45 -8.42 -9.88
C GLY A 304 27.02 -9.63 -9.03
N SER A 305 27.94 -10.15 -8.23
CA SER A 305 27.72 -11.27 -7.31
C SER A 305 27.47 -10.80 -5.87
N VAL A 306 26.66 -11.54 -5.12
CA VAL A 306 26.36 -11.27 -3.71
C VAL A 306 26.94 -12.38 -2.83
N TYR A 307 27.77 -12.00 -1.86
CA TYR A 307 28.44 -12.92 -0.95
C TYR A 307 28.08 -12.68 0.52
N LYS A 308 28.18 -13.72 1.32
CA LYS A 308 28.09 -13.69 2.78
C LYS A 308 29.42 -13.25 3.39
N ALA A 309 29.36 -12.34 4.34
CA ALA A 309 30.50 -11.87 5.13
C ALA A 309 30.10 -11.66 6.59
N LYS A 310 31.04 -11.21 7.44
CA LYS A 310 30.68 -10.50 8.68
C LYS A 310 31.15 -9.05 8.63
N TYR A 311 30.33 -8.16 9.17
CA TYR A 311 30.73 -6.79 9.49
C TYR A 311 30.36 -6.49 10.95
N LYS A 312 31.32 -6.00 11.73
CA LYS A 312 31.14 -5.65 13.16
C LYS A 312 30.51 -6.81 13.96
N GLY A 313 30.98 -8.02 13.68
CA GLY A 313 30.54 -9.28 14.29
C GLY A 313 29.18 -9.83 13.81
N LYS A 314 28.44 -9.11 12.96
CA LYS A 314 27.14 -9.53 12.41
C LYS A 314 27.30 -10.09 11.00
N THR A 315 26.52 -11.13 10.66
CA THR A 315 26.40 -11.60 9.27
C THR A 315 25.84 -10.49 8.40
N VAL A 316 26.47 -10.25 7.24
CA VAL A 316 26.00 -9.29 6.22
C VAL A 316 26.10 -9.91 4.82
N ALA A 317 25.37 -9.31 3.87
CA ALA A 317 25.56 -9.54 2.44
C ALA A 317 26.47 -8.45 1.86
N VAL A 318 27.35 -8.84 0.93
CA VAL A 318 28.34 -7.98 0.26
C VAL A 318 28.06 -8.05 -1.23
N LYS A 319 27.78 -6.89 -1.82
CA LYS A 319 27.47 -6.73 -3.25
C LYS A 319 28.77 -6.38 -3.99
N VAL A 320 29.36 -7.35 -4.69
CA VAL A 320 30.57 -7.19 -5.50
C VAL A 320 30.15 -7.03 -6.96
N PHE A 321 30.60 -5.96 -7.64
CA PHE A 321 30.09 -5.62 -8.98
C PHE A 321 30.78 -6.45 -10.09
N GLY A 322 30.00 -7.02 -11.03
CA GLY A 322 30.43 -8.02 -12.04
C GLY A 322 29.35 -8.96 -12.63
N ALA A 323 28.29 -8.42 -13.26
CA ALA A 323 27.36 -9.05 -14.23
C ALA A 323 26.52 -10.36 -13.94
N ILE A 324 25.18 -10.17 -13.84
CA ILE A 324 24.00 -11.03 -14.16
C ILE A 324 23.39 -11.97 -13.06
N GLY A 325 22.04 -12.10 -13.04
CA GLY A 325 21.08 -12.63 -12.00
C GLY A 325 21.04 -14.13 -11.66
N ASP A 326 20.19 -14.64 -10.74
CA ASP A 326 18.85 -14.20 -10.20
C ASP A 326 18.50 -14.96 -8.85
N ILE A 327 17.29 -14.75 -8.24
CA ILE A 327 16.63 -15.63 -7.21
C ILE A 327 17.15 -15.58 -5.74
N HIS A 328 16.38 -15.59 -4.61
CA HIS A 328 14.96 -15.36 -4.17
C HIS A 328 14.94 -15.44 -2.58
N PRO A 329 13.90 -15.71 -1.73
CA PRO A 329 12.42 -15.89 -1.85
C PRO A 329 11.54 -15.12 -0.80
N HIS A 330 11.06 -15.75 0.32
CA HIS A 330 9.90 -15.32 1.17
C HIS A 330 10.07 -15.65 2.69
N LYS A 331 9.27 -15.20 3.69
CA LYS A 331 7.84 -14.83 3.73
C LYS A 331 7.42 -13.97 4.95
N MET A 332 7.52 -12.63 4.89
CA MET A 332 6.67 -11.70 5.68
C MET A 332 6.62 -10.27 5.09
N LEU A 333 6.51 -10.19 3.76
CA LEU A 333 7.05 -9.05 3.00
C LEU A 333 6.11 -7.86 2.74
N ARG A 334 4.78 -8.08 2.71
CA ARG A 334 3.88 -7.19 1.94
C ARG A 334 3.64 -5.81 2.52
N GLN A 335 3.53 -5.68 3.84
CA GLN A 335 3.24 -4.39 4.49
C GLN A 335 4.47 -3.47 4.45
N GLU A 336 5.63 -3.98 4.85
CA GLU A 336 6.91 -3.25 4.87
C GLU A 336 7.42 -2.90 3.45
N VAL A 337 7.11 -3.71 2.43
CA VAL A 337 7.36 -3.35 1.01
C VAL A 337 6.40 -2.26 0.53
N ALA A 338 5.11 -2.30 0.90
CA ALA A 338 4.17 -1.24 0.54
C ALA A 338 4.53 0.10 1.24
N GLU A 339 5.00 0.04 2.49
CA GLU A 339 5.55 1.18 3.24
C GLU A 339 6.82 1.74 2.57
N GLY A 340 7.75 0.86 2.16
CA GLY A 340 8.95 1.24 1.43
C GLY A 340 8.65 1.91 0.08
N LEU A 341 7.69 1.40 -0.68
CA LEU A 341 7.23 2.04 -1.93
C LEU A 341 6.53 3.37 -1.66
N ASP A 342 5.71 3.49 -0.61
CA ASP A 342 5.04 4.75 -0.28
C ASP A 342 6.06 5.83 0.13
N TYR A 343 7.09 5.45 0.87
CA TYR A 343 8.22 6.32 1.20
C TYR A 343 8.94 6.81 -0.07
N LEU A 344 9.32 5.91 -1.00
CA LEU A 344 9.94 6.28 -2.28
C LEU A 344 9.03 7.21 -3.11
N HIS A 345 7.74 6.89 -3.22
CA HIS A 345 6.77 7.68 -3.97
C HIS A 345 6.58 9.07 -3.35
N SER A 346 6.64 9.18 -2.02
CA SER A 346 6.62 10.47 -1.31
C SER A 346 7.87 11.34 -1.60
N LEU A 347 9.00 10.72 -1.91
CA LEU A 347 10.25 11.36 -2.36
C LEU A 347 10.32 11.57 -3.88
N ILE A 348 9.23 11.30 -4.60
CA ILE A 348 9.13 11.42 -6.07
C ILE A 348 10.08 10.43 -6.82
N ILE A 349 10.45 9.33 -6.18
CA ILE A 349 11.24 8.24 -6.76
C ILE A 349 10.29 7.14 -7.26
N VAL A 350 10.52 6.64 -8.47
CA VAL A 350 9.90 5.41 -9.00
C VAL A 350 10.92 4.30 -8.94
N TYR A 351 10.51 3.15 -8.40
CA TYR A 351 11.43 2.09 -8.01
C TYR A 351 11.83 1.16 -9.17
N ARG A 352 10.90 0.89 -10.09
CA ARG A 352 11.03 0.20 -11.39
C ARG A 352 11.39 -1.29 -11.39
N ASP A 353 11.92 -1.87 -10.31
CA ASP A 353 12.27 -3.32 -10.24
C ASP A 353 11.58 -4.07 -9.09
N MET A 354 10.25 -3.94 -8.97
CA MET A 354 9.47 -4.62 -7.92
C MET A 354 9.22 -6.09 -8.24
N LYS A 355 10.21 -6.92 -7.93
CA LYS A 355 10.21 -8.39 -8.00
C LYS A 355 10.57 -9.01 -6.64
N PRO A 356 10.33 -10.32 -6.40
CA PRO A 356 10.64 -10.96 -5.13
C PRO A 356 12.14 -10.92 -4.76
N ASP A 357 13.00 -10.99 -5.76
CA ASP A 357 14.47 -11.07 -5.64
C ASP A 357 15.06 -9.84 -4.94
N ASN A 358 14.45 -8.67 -5.15
CA ASN A 358 14.89 -7.40 -4.56
C ASN A 358 14.23 -7.14 -3.18
N VAL A 359 13.60 -8.14 -2.56
CA VAL A 359 13.02 -8.02 -1.21
C VAL A 359 13.77 -8.90 -0.21
N LEU A 360 14.62 -8.26 0.59
CA LEU A 360 15.43 -8.94 1.58
C LEU A 360 14.61 -9.26 2.84
N VAL A 361 14.45 -10.55 3.15
CA VAL A 361 13.91 -11.03 4.43
C VAL A 361 14.98 -10.89 5.52
N PHE A 362 14.72 -10.09 6.54
CA PHE A 362 15.58 -9.96 7.72
C PHE A 362 15.24 -10.98 8.80
N THR A 363 13.97 -11.36 8.93
CA THR A 363 13.49 -12.37 9.89
C THR A 363 12.08 -12.87 9.50
N LEU A 364 11.67 -13.98 10.09
CA LEU A 364 10.34 -14.60 9.95
C LEU A 364 9.58 -14.64 11.29
N ALA A 365 10.06 -13.91 12.30
CA ALA A 365 9.45 -13.83 13.63
C ALA A 365 8.28 -12.83 13.61
N PRO A 366 7.01 -13.25 13.80
CA PRO A 366 5.84 -12.40 13.58
C PRO A 366 5.72 -11.16 14.47
N ASP A 367 6.55 -11.06 15.51
CA ASP A 367 6.65 -9.99 16.49
C ASP A 367 7.88 -9.08 16.30
N ALA A 368 8.69 -9.31 15.25
CA ALA A 368 9.85 -8.47 14.95
C ALA A 368 9.45 -7.14 14.30
N LEU A 369 10.15 -6.07 14.69
CA LEU A 369 9.90 -4.68 14.25
C LEU A 369 10.21 -4.41 12.77
N VAL A 370 11.04 -5.25 12.14
CA VAL A 370 11.36 -5.21 10.71
C VAL A 370 11.62 -6.65 10.27
N ASN A 371 10.82 -7.14 9.31
CA ASN A 371 10.90 -8.47 8.73
C ASN A 371 11.46 -8.44 7.30
N ALA A 372 11.35 -7.29 6.62
CA ALA A 372 11.63 -7.12 5.20
C ALA A 372 12.23 -5.74 4.90
N LYS A 373 13.01 -5.64 3.82
CA LYS A 373 13.26 -4.35 3.15
C LYS A 373 13.31 -4.55 1.64
N ILE A 374 12.91 -3.51 0.91
CA ILE A 374 13.31 -3.33 -0.48
C ILE A 374 14.84 -3.14 -0.51
N ALA A 375 15.50 -3.71 -1.51
CA ALA A 375 16.90 -3.51 -1.83
C ALA A 375 17.05 -3.25 -3.34
N ASP A 376 18.29 -3.07 -3.78
CA ASP A 376 18.65 -2.83 -5.18
C ASP A 376 17.88 -1.70 -5.90
N TYR A 377 18.12 -0.48 -5.43
CA TYR A 377 17.68 0.75 -6.08
C TYR A 377 18.44 1.07 -7.39
N GLY A 378 19.18 0.11 -7.97
CA GLY A 378 20.10 0.33 -9.09
C GLY A 378 19.45 0.79 -10.40
N ILE A 379 18.12 0.65 -10.54
CA ILE A 379 17.33 1.31 -11.60
C ILE A 379 16.19 2.19 -11.05
N SER A 380 16.23 2.58 -9.77
CA SER A 380 15.29 3.56 -9.25
C SER A 380 15.62 4.96 -9.79
N GLN A 381 14.62 5.76 -10.12
CA GLN A 381 14.82 7.07 -10.75
C GLN A 381 13.83 8.10 -10.21
N PHE A 382 14.29 9.34 -9.99
CA PHE A 382 13.40 10.47 -9.76
C PHE A 382 12.50 10.68 -10.96
N THR A 383 11.17 10.54 -10.79
CA THR A 383 10.22 10.81 -11.87
C THR A 383 9.88 12.28 -11.91
N THR A 384 9.72 12.82 -13.13
CA THR A 384 9.21 14.18 -13.31
C THR A 384 7.69 14.17 -13.44
N LEU A 385 7.08 15.36 -13.50
CA LEU A 385 5.65 15.51 -13.85
C LEU A 385 5.28 14.95 -15.25
N PHE A 386 6.26 14.52 -16.05
CA PHE A 386 6.07 13.97 -17.39
C PHE A 386 6.17 12.44 -17.44
N GLY A 387 6.48 11.81 -16.31
CA GLY A 387 6.74 10.38 -16.21
C GLY A 387 8.12 9.98 -16.72
N LEU A 388 8.28 8.69 -16.97
CA LEU A 388 9.46 8.03 -17.54
C LEU A 388 9.06 7.28 -18.82
N THR A 389 9.99 7.05 -19.73
CA THR A 389 9.76 6.41 -21.04
C THR A 389 10.67 5.20 -21.33
N ALA A 390 11.77 5.05 -20.60
CA ALA A 390 12.68 3.91 -20.74
C ALA A 390 11.99 2.60 -20.29
N GLN A 391 12.02 1.55 -21.12
CA GLN A 391 11.31 0.28 -20.87
C GLN A 391 12.01 -0.63 -19.83
N GLU A 392 12.57 -0.04 -18.77
CA GLU A 392 13.36 -0.73 -17.75
C GLU A 392 12.49 -1.51 -16.75
N GLY A 393 13.14 -2.27 -15.88
CA GLY A 393 12.50 -3.26 -14.99
C GLY A 393 12.64 -4.69 -15.51
N THR A 394 12.62 -5.66 -14.60
CA THR A 394 12.77 -7.08 -14.94
C THR A 394 11.57 -7.60 -15.74
N PRO A 395 11.76 -8.22 -16.92
CA PRO A 395 10.70 -8.87 -17.68
C PRO A 395 9.92 -9.90 -16.86
N ALA A 396 8.64 -10.10 -17.20
CA ALA A 396 7.60 -10.75 -16.41
C ALA A 396 7.04 -9.94 -15.22
N TYR A 397 7.63 -8.79 -14.87
CA TYR A 397 7.11 -7.90 -13.82
C TYR A 397 6.70 -6.51 -14.32
N ARG A 398 6.98 -6.18 -15.59
CA ARG A 398 6.77 -4.84 -16.15
C ARG A 398 5.28 -4.55 -16.39
N ALA A 399 4.86 -3.31 -16.10
CA ALA A 399 3.50 -2.87 -16.31
C ALA A 399 3.17 -2.73 -17.82
N PRO A 400 1.90 -2.91 -18.25
CA PRO A 400 1.51 -2.89 -19.67
C PRO A 400 1.95 -1.63 -20.43
N GLU A 401 1.89 -0.46 -19.79
CA GLU A 401 2.35 0.81 -20.36
C GLU A 401 3.87 0.84 -20.58
N VAL A 402 4.66 0.24 -19.68
CA VAL A 402 6.13 0.14 -19.79
C VAL A 402 6.51 -0.76 -20.97
N VAL A 403 5.83 -1.91 -21.10
CA VAL A 403 6.04 -2.87 -22.20
C VAL A 403 5.70 -2.25 -23.56
N ARG A 404 4.71 -1.35 -23.61
CA ARG A 404 4.34 -0.62 -24.84
C ARG A 404 5.24 0.59 -25.14
N GLY A 405 6.13 0.99 -24.23
CA GLY A 405 6.93 2.22 -24.36
C GLY A 405 6.12 3.50 -24.18
N GLU A 406 5.01 3.45 -23.45
CA GLU A 406 4.20 4.60 -23.07
C GLU A 406 4.87 5.37 -21.90
N THR A 407 4.38 6.57 -21.61
CA THR A 407 4.84 7.35 -20.45
C THR A 407 4.25 6.81 -19.15
N TYR A 408 5.08 6.39 -18.21
CA TYR A 408 4.68 5.80 -16.93
C TYR A 408 5.21 6.59 -15.73
N SER A 409 4.78 6.22 -14.51
CA SER A 409 5.19 6.84 -13.25
C SER A 409 5.07 5.82 -12.11
N PHE A 410 4.92 6.27 -10.85
CA PHE A 410 4.63 5.48 -9.65
C PHE A 410 3.67 4.30 -9.84
N LYS A 411 2.70 4.44 -10.75
CA LYS A 411 1.69 3.43 -11.09
C LYS A 411 2.26 2.15 -11.70
N ALA A 412 3.46 2.19 -12.29
CA ALA A 412 4.15 0.99 -12.76
C ALA A 412 4.55 0.10 -11.57
N ASP A 413 5.15 0.69 -10.52
CA ASP A 413 5.52 -0.04 -9.30
C ASP A 413 4.32 -0.70 -8.62
N ILE A 414 3.12 -0.08 -8.69
CA ILE A 414 1.88 -0.63 -8.14
C ILE A 414 1.43 -1.89 -8.90
N PHE A 415 1.62 -1.94 -10.22
CA PHE A 415 1.35 -3.13 -11.01
C PHE A 415 2.28 -4.28 -10.61
N SER A 416 3.58 -4.01 -10.58
CA SER A 416 4.63 -4.97 -10.22
C SER A 416 4.47 -5.45 -8.75
N LEU A 417 4.07 -4.55 -7.83
CA LEU A 417 3.65 -4.90 -6.47
C LEU A 417 2.44 -5.84 -6.45
N GLY A 418 1.46 -5.63 -7.34
CA GLY A 418 0.31 -6.54 -7.50
C GLY A 418 0.73 -7.96 -7.91
N ILE A 419 1.69 -8.09 -8.85
CA ILE A 419 2.28 -9.37 -9.26
C ILE A 419 3.05 -10.01 -8.09
N LEU A 420 3.87 -9.26 -7.37
CA LEU A 420 4.57 -9.73 -6.17
C LEU A 420 3.58 -10.19 -5.07
N MET A 421 2.51 -9.44 -4.82
CA MET A 421 1.48 -9.79 -3.84
C MET A 421 0.75 -11.08 -4.21
N TYR A 422 0.52 -11.32 -5.51
CA TYR A 422 0.00 -12.58 -6.03
C TYR A 422 0.96 -13.74 -5.77
N MET A 423 2.23 -13.61 -6.16
CA MET A 423 3.26 -14.66 -5.95
C MET A 423 3.42 -15.01 -4.46
N VAL A 424 3.36 -14.02 -3.56
CA VAL A 424 3.42 -14.22 -2.11
C VAL A 424 2.18 -14.96 -1.57
N LEU A 425 1.03 -14.91 -2.25
CA LEU A 425 -0.13 -15.75 -1.93
C LEU A 425 0.02 -17.17 -2.47
N THR A 426 0.41 -17.32 -3.73
CA THR A 426 0.53 -18.60 -4.43
C THR A 426 1.77 -19.42 -4.04
N GLY A 427 2.63 -18.88 -3.19
CA GLY A 427 3.82 -19.58 -2.67
C GLY A 427 5.05 -19.49 -3.56
N GLY A 428 5.07 -18.55 -4.51
CA GLY A 428 6.15 -18.28 -5.46
C GLY A 428 5.70 -18.37 -6.92
N THR A 429 4.60 -19.05 -7.22
CA THR A 429 4.11 -19.26 -8.60
C THR A 429 3.61 -17.97 -9.25
N HIS A 430 4.18 -17.61 -10.40
CA HIS A 430 3.78 -16.45 -11.19
C HIS A 430 2.36 -16.63 -11.79
N PRO A 431 1.54 -15.57 -12.00
CA PRO A 431 0.24 -15.70 -12.69
C PRO A 431 0.30 -16.53 -13.98
N PHE A 432 1.31 -16.25 -14.81
CA PHE A 432 1.54 -16.86 -16.13
C PHE A 432 2.77 -17.78 -16.15
N ASP A 433 2.98 -18.56 -15.09
CA ASP A 433 4.04 -19.59 -14.96
C ASP A 433 4.02 -20.65 -16.08
N GLU A 434 2.92 -20.75 -16.84
CA GLU A 434 2.76 -21.66 -17.98
C GLU A 434 3.56 -21.24 -19.23
N LEU A 435 4.12 -20.02 -19.26
CA LEU A 435 4.83 -19.45 -20.42
C LEU A 435 6.34 -19.56 -20.24
N GLU A 436 7.03 -20.20 -21.18
CA GLU A 436 8.47 -20.50 -21.07
C GLU A 436 9.35 -19.23 -21.06
N PHE A 437 8.90 -18.14 -21.66
CA PHE A 437 9.71 -16.92 -21.83
C PHE A 437 9.12 -15.71 -21.10
N LYS A 438 9.95 -15.04 -20.27
CA LYS A 438 9.57 -13.80 -19.53
C LYS A 438 9.02 -12.69 -20.46
N SER A 439 9.39 -12.67 -21.73
CA SER A 439 8.86 -11.74 -22.76
C SER A 439 7.45 -12.08 -23.26
N GLU A 440 7.04 -13.34 -23.24
CA GLU A 440 5.65 -13.74 -23.57
C GLU A 440 4.70 -13.37 -22.43
N ILE A 441 5.19 -13.40 -21.20
CA ILE A 441 4.49 -12.90 -20.01
C ILE A 441 4.24 -11.38 -20.11
N ASP A 442 5.29 -10.60 -20.41
CA ASP A 442 5.15 -9.15 -20.66
C ASP A 442 4.12 -8.87 -21.77
N LYS A 443 4.13 -9.67 -22.84
CA LYS A 443 3.15 -9.58 -23.93
C LYS A 443 1.73 -9.92 -23.45
N ALA A 444 1.55 -10.97 -22.65
CA ALA A 444 0.25 -11.35 -22.09
C ALA A 444 -0.35 -10.22 -21.23
N PHE A 445 0.47 -9.52 -20.44
CA PHE A 445 0.04 -8.32 -19.73
C PHE A 445 -0.31 -7.16 -20.68
N ALA A 446 0.48 -6.94 -21.73
CA ALA A 446 0.21 -5.91 -22.73
C ALA A 446 -1.07 -6.19 -23.57
N GLU A 447 -1.44 -7.45 -23.78
CA GLU A 447 -2.67 -7.90 -24.46
C GLU A 447 -3.88 -8.04 -23.51
N ASN A 448 -3.73 -7.70 -22.22
CA ASN A 448 -4.77 -7.80 -21.18
C ASN A 448 -5.32 -9.22 -20.96
N MET A 449 -4.45 -10.21 -20.93
CA MET A 449 -4.78 -11.54 -20.42
C MET A 449 -5.21 -11.45 -18.94
N PRO A 450 -6.33 -12.07 -18.54
CA PRO A 450 -6.78 -12.03 -17.15
C PRO A 450 -5.86 -12.86 -16.25
N ILE A 451 -5.48 -12.31 -15.10
CA ILE A 451 -4.71 -13.04 -14.08
C ILE A 451 -5.58 -14.17 -13.50
N PRO A 452 -5.11 -15.43 -13.46
CA PRO A 452 -5.85 -16.54 -12.87
C PRO A 452 -6.10 -16.31 -11.36
N PRO A 453 -7.32 -16.50 -10.81
CA PRO A 453 -7.56 -16.33 -9.38
C PRO A 453 -6.73 -17.32 -8.54
N ILE A 454 -6.34 -16.94 -7.32
CA ILE A 454 -5.40 -17.72 -6.48
C ILE A 454 -5.94 -19.12 -6.14
N THR A 455 -7.25 -19.29 -6.17
CA THR A 455 -7.95 -20.57 -6.00
C THR A 455 -7.55 -21.62 -7.07
N GLN A 456 -7.22 -21.20 -8.30
CA GLN A 456 -6.69 -22.11 -9.33
C GLN A 456 -5.25 -22.57 -9.03
N ARG A 457 -4.52 -21.84 -8.18
CA ARG A 457 -3.21 -22.23 -7.63
C ARG A 457 -3.34 -22.92 -6.26
N GLY A 458 -4.51 -23.51 -5.96
CA GLY A 458 -4.76 -24.30 -4.74
C GLY A 458 -4.87 -23.49 -3.44
N CYS A 459 -4.83 -22.16 -3.50
CA CYS A 459 -4.94 -21.31 -2.32
C CYS A 459 -6.41 -21.16 -1.86
N PRO A 460 -6.68 -21.01 -0.55
CA PRO A 460 -7.98 -20.56 -0.08
C PRO A 460 -8.33 -19.19 -0.67
N PRO A 461 -9.62 -18.89 -0.95
CA PRO A 461 -10.04 -17.58 -1.42
C PRO A 461 -9.77 -16.51 -0.37
N TRP A 462 -9.40 -15.30 -0.80
CA TRP A 462 -9.18 -14.14 0.06
C TRP A 462 -9.74 -12.89 -0.61
N PRO A 463 -11.08 -12.71 -0.64
CA PRO A 463 -11.76 -11.83 -1.60
C PRO A 463 -11.27 -10.38 -1.61
N ASP A 464 -11.05 -9.76 -0.44
CA ASP A 464 -10.60 -8.37 -0.37
C ASP A 464 -9.15 -8.18 -0.88
N LEU A 465 -8.30 -9.20 -0.72
CA LEU A 465 -6.92 -9.17 -1.16
C LEU A 465 -6.77 -9.58 -2.63
N GLU A 466 -7.59 -10.51 -3.12
CA GLU A 466 -7.74 -10.80 -4.55
C GLU A 466 -8.26 -9.55 -5.30
N LYS A 467 -9.24 -8.85 -4.72
CA LYS A 467 -9.74 -7.56 -5.21
C LYS A 467 -8.63 -6.51 -5.23
N MET A 468 -7.89 -6.33 -4.14
CA MET A 468 -6.76 -5.39 -4.07
C MET A 468 -5.69 -5.69 -5.13
N ILE A 469 -5.36 -6.96 -5.36
CA ILE A 469 -4.45 -7.38 -6.44
C ILE A 469 -5.04 -7.01 -7.82
N SER A 470 -6.33 -7.29 -8.07
CA SER A 470 -6.99 -6.93 -9.35
C SER A 470 -7.01 -5.41 -9.62
N GLU A 471 -7.11 -4.60 -8.56
CA GLU A 471 -7.00 -3.14 -8.64
C GLU A 471 -5.55 -2.71 -8.91
N CYS A 472 -4.56 -3.32 -8.26
CA CYS A 472 -3.14 -3.06 -8.50
C CYS A 472 -2.69 -3.41 -9.92
N VAL A 473 -3.17 -4.51 -10.49
CA VAL A 473 -2.80 -5.02 -11.83
C VAL A 473 -3.70 -4.51 -12.96
N SER A 474 -4.55 -3.51 -12.71
CA SER A 474 -5.47 -2.96 -13.71
C SER A 474 -4.73 -2.32 -14.90
N GLN A 475 -5.28 -2.45 -16.11
CA GLN A 475 -4.64 -1.95 -17.34
C GLN A 475 -4.39 -0.44 -17.30
N GLY A 476 -5.39 0.36 -16.92
CA GLY A 476 -5.25 1.80 -16.79
C GLY A 476 -4.39 2.18 -15.58
N PRO A 477 -3.26 2.90 -15.74
CA PRO A 477 -2.44 3.32 -14.60
C PRO A 477 -3.20 4.25 -13.62
N ASP A 478 -4.13 5.05 -14.15
CA ASP A 478 -5.02 5.93 -13.37
C ASP A 478 -6.06 5.15 -12.53
N ASP A 479 -6.38 3.89 -12.89
CA ASP A 479 -7.36 3.05 -12.18
C ASP A 479 -6.75 2.27 -11.01
N ARG A 480 -5.42 2.10 -11.00
CA ARG A 480 -4.67 1.45 -9.90
C ARG A 480 -4.71 2.31 -8.64
N PRO A 481 -4.57 1.74 -7.42
CA PRO A 481 -4.38 2.52 -6.19
C PRO A 481 -3.05 3.29 -6.15
N THR A 482 -2.78 4.01 -5.06
CA THR A 482 -1.44 4.55 -4.72
C THR A 482 -0.75 3.63 -3.71
N ALA A 483 0.57 3.71 -3.57
CA ALA A 483 1.31 2.94 -2.56
C ALA A 483 0.72 3.18 -1.16
N HIS A 484 0.48 4.44 -0.78
CA HIS A 484 -0.24 4.83 0.43
C HIS A 484 -1.57 4.08 0.62
N SER A 485 -2.40 4.02 -0.43
CA SER A 485 -3.70 3.34 -0.36
C SER A 485 -3.57 1.83 -0.19
N VAL A 486 -2.52 1.22 -0.77
CA VAL A 486 -2.22 -0.20 -0.58
C VAL A 486 -1.72 -0.45 0.85
N PHE A 487 -0.76 0.35 1.32
CA PHE A 487 -0.21 0.29 2.69
C PHE A 487 -1.28 0.46 3.78
N VAL A 488 -2.13 1.48 3.67
CA VAL A 488 -3.25 1.71 4.61
C VAL A 488 -4.23 0.54 4.61
N SER A 489 -4.52 -0.04 3.44
CA SER A 489 -5.41 -1.20 3.32
C SER A 489 -4.78 -2.48 3.90
N LEU A 490 -3.50 -2.71 3.63
CA LEU A 490 -2.70 -3.80 4.22
C LEU A 490 -2.46 -3.64 5.73
N SER A 491 -2.78 -2.48 6.30
CA SER A 491 -2.68 -2.21 7.74
C SER A 491 -4.01 -2.39 8.51
N GLN A 492 -5.11 -2.75 7.83
CA GLN A 492 -6.41 -3.01 8.49
C GLN A 492 -6.44 -4.41 9.11
N ALA A 493 -6.89 -4.53 10.36
CA ALA A 493 -6.97 -5.81 11.06
C ALA A 493 -8.06 -6.75 10.47
N GLU A 494 -9.08 -6.15 9.89
CA GLU A 494 -10.22 -6.77 9.21
C GLU A 494 -9.74 -7.65 8.05
N LEU A 495 -8.78 -7.16 7.26
CA LEU A 495 -8.22 -7.84 6.08
C LEU A 495 -7.60 -9.20 6.42
N PHE A 496 -7.03 -9.35 7.63
CA PHE A 496 -6.45 -10.60 8.14
C PHE A 496 -7.42 -11.43 8.99
N SER A 497 -8.55 -10.83 9.39
CA SER A 497 -9.54 -11.46 10.28
C SER A 497 -10.69 -12.12 9.50
N LEU A 498 -11.08 -11.56 8.36
CA LEU A 498 -12.09 -12.15 7.48
C LEU A 498 -11.51 -13.36 6.74
N ARG A 499 -12.16 -14.53 6.90
CA ARG A 499 -11.69 -15.80 6.31
C ARG A 499 -12.54 -16.31 5.15
N GLU A 500 -13.84 -16.07 5.18
CA GLU A 500 -14.79 -16.64 4.24
C GLU A 500 -16.09 -15.82 4.27
N VAL A 501 -16.72 -15.60 3.12
CA VAL A 501 -18.02 -14.91 3.01
C VAL A 501 -19.01 -15.86 2.34
N LEU A 502 -20.00 -16.32 3.11
CA LEU A 502 -20.95 -17.36 2.68
C LEU A 502 -22.32 -16.73 2.36
N PRO A 503 -22.74 -16.65 1.09
CA PRO A 503 -24.11 -16.26 0.74
C PRO A 503 -25.09 -17.39 1.08
N VAL A 504 -25.91 -17.20 2.12
CA VAL A 504 -26.82 -18.23 2.67
C VAL A 504 -28.28 -18.12 2.23
N SER A 505 -28.73 -16.95 1.76
CA SER A 505 -30.07 -16.74 1.20
C SER A 505 -30.05 -15.67 0.10
N VAL A 506 -31.07 -15.67 -0.75
CA VAL A 506 -31.29 -14.66 -1.79
C VAL A 506 -32.78 -14.27 -1.77
N GLY A 507 -33.07 -12.98 -1.62
CA GLY A 507 -34.44 -12.45 -1.60
C GLY A 507 -35.23 -12.69 -0.31
N THR A 508 -34.82 -13.62 0.57
CA THR A 508 -35.47 -13.91 1.86
C THR A 508 -34.61 -13.44 3.05
N THR A 509 -35.29 -12.92 4.09
CA THR A 509 -34.64 -12.56 5.35
C THR A 509 -34.34 -13.81 6.18
N VAL A 510 -33.13 -13.86 6.76
CA VAL A 510 -32.72 -14.86 7.75
C VAL A 510 -33.21 -14.42 9.12
N GLU A 511 -34.06 -15.22 9.75
CA GLU A 511 -34.60 -14.94 11.10
C GLU A 511 -33.67 -15.48 12.20
N CYS A 512 -33.09 -16.66 12.00
CA CYS A 512 -32.11 -17.22 12.94
C CYS A 512 -31.13 -18.22 12.28
N VAL A 513 -29.99 -18.43 12.95
CA VAL A 513 -28.88 -19.29 12.52
C VAL A 513 -28.39 -20.11 13.72
N ALA A 514 -28.00 -21.36 13.50
CA ALA A 514 -27.38 -22.21 14.51
C ALA A 514 -26.18 -22.99 13.93
N SER A 515 -25.17 -23.27 14.76
CA SER A 515 -24.01 -24.08 14.39
C SER A 515 -24.01 -25.40 15.15
N GLN A 516 -24.00 -26.52 14.43
CA GLN A 516 -23.93 -27.87 14.98
C GLN A 516 -22.54 -28.46 14.69
N SER A 517 -21.82 -28.89 15.72
CA SER A 517 -20.59 -29.68 15.54
C SER A 517 -20.96 -31.13 15.25
N LEU A 518 -20.40 -31.67 14.17
CA LEU A 518 -20.51 -33.07 13.75
C LEU A 518 -19.19 -33.82 13.95
N GLY A 519 -18.25 -33.25 14.71
CA GLY A 519 -16.91 -33.78 14.93
C GLY A 519 -15.85 -32.67 15.10
N SER A 520 -14.59 -33.07 15.29
CA SER A 520 -13.48 -32.16 15.63
C SER A 520 -13.14 -31.10 14.58
N LYS A 521 -13.60 -31.27 13.33
CA LYS A 521 -13.46 -30.28 12.24
C LYS A 521 -14.72 -30.09 11.39
N ASN A 522 -15.77 -30.90 11.59
CA ASN A 522 -16.99 -30.78 10.80
C ASN A 522 -18.04 -29.94 11.55
N VAL A 523 -18.52 -28.89 10.90
CA VAL A 523 -19.56 -27.99 11.41
C VAL A 523 -20.62 -27.81 10.34
N ARG A 524 -21.88 -28.05 10.72
CA ARG A 524 -23.05 -27.73 9.91
C ARG A 524 -23.65 -26.42 10.39
N LEU A 525 -23.81 -25.47 9.48
CA LEU A 525 -24.62 -24.28 9.69
C LEU A 525 -26.08 -24.61 9.35
N TRP A 526 -27.01 -24.27 10.23
CA TRP A 526 -28.45 -24.31 10.01
C TRP A 526 -28.98 -22.90 9.91
N VAL A 527 -29.79 -22.61 8.90
CA VAL A 527 -30.29 -21.26 8.58
C VAL A 527 -31.79 -21.34 8.37
N ALA A 528 -32.56 -20.59 9.16
CA ALA A 528 -34.00 -20.42 8.96
C ALA A 528 -34.26 -19.06 8.30
N SER A 529 -34.85 -19.08 7.11
CA SER A 529 -35.20 -17.87 6.34
C SER A 529 -36.62 -17.96 5.80
N GLY A 530 -37.30 -16.83 5.65
CA GLY A 530 -38.68 -16.80 5.18
C GLY A 530 -39.46 -15.57 5.59
N ASP A 531 -40.78 -15.72 5.64
CA ASP A 531 -41.77 -14.71 6.03
C ASP A 531 -42.84 -15.29 6.99
N ASN A 532 -43.97 -14.60 7.17
CA ASN A 532 -45.03 -15.03 8.09
C ASN A 532 -45.84 -16.25 7.61
N GLU A 533 -45.83 -16.59 6.32
CA GLU A 533 -46.55 -17.72 5.73
C GLU A 533 -45.64 -18.90 5.37
N TYR A 534 -44.41 -18.62 4.92
CA TYR A 534 -43.46 -19.63 4.43
C TYR A 534 -42.11 -19.50 5.14
N MET A 535 -41.73 -20.53 5.88
CA MET A 535 -40.35 -20.70 6.37
C MET A 535 -39.64 -21.81 5.60
N GLN A 536 -38.39 -21.55 5.23
CA GLN A 536 -37.45 -22.51 4.68
C GLN A 536 -36.30 -22.70 5.68
N LEU A 537 -36.13 -23.93 6.18
CA LEU A 537 -34.93 -24.34 6.90
C LEU A 537 -33.92 -24.90 5.89
N THR A 538 -32.75 -24.31 5.79
CA THR A 538 -31.63 -24.82 4.98
C THR A 538 -30.43 -25.18 5.85
N TRP A 539 -29.51 -25.99 5.31
CA TRP A 539 -28.28 -26.35 6.00
C TRP A 539 -27.06 -26.38 5.05
N LEU A 540 -25.88 -26.13 5.61
CA LEU A 540 -24.61 -26.08 4.92
C LEU A 540 -23.52 -26.79 5.75
N ASN A 541 -22.91 -27.85 5.21
CA ASN A 541 -21.71 -28.44 5.79
C ASN A 541 -20.49 -27.61 5.35
N LEU A 542 -19.72 -27.07 6.29
CA LEU A 542 -18.59 -26.19 5.94
C LEU A 542 -17.42 -26.94 5.29
N LEU A 543 -17.20 -28.22 5.62
CA LEU A 543 -16.18 -29.04 4.95
C LEU A 543 -16.54 -29.32 3.49
N ASP A 544 -17.78 -29.78 3.22
CA ASP A 544 -18.26 -30.05 1.87
C ASP A 544 -18.24 -28.78 0.99
N TYR A 545 -18.45 -27.60 1.59
CA TYR A 545 -18.27 -26.32 0.90
C TYR A 545 -16.80 -26.04 0.56
N GLN A 546 -15.88 -26.25 1.50
CA GLN A 546 -14.44 -26.02 1.31
C GLN A 546 -13.79 -27.02 0.33
N ASP A 547 -14.22 -28.29 0.31
CA ASP A 547 -13.72 -29.26 -0.66
C ASP A 547 -14.44 -29.14 -2.02
N SER A 548 -15.73 -28.76 -2.08
CA SER A 548 -16.39 -28.46 -3.36
C SER A 548 -15.95 -27.14 -3.99
N THR A 549 -15.39 -26.18 -3.24
CA THR A 549 -14.73 -25.00 -3.80
C THR A 549 -13.33 -25.33 -4.32
N ARG A 550 -12.58 -26.22 -3.66
CA ARG A 550 -11.33 -26.79 -4.21
C ARG A 550 -11.53 -27.61 -5.48
N ALA A 551 -12.64 -28.35 -5.58
CA ALA A 551 -12.93 -29.20 -6.75
C ALA A 551 -13.46 -28.42 -7.98
N ARG A 552 -13.66 -27.11 -7.90
CA ARG A 552 -14.35 -26.29 -8.92
C ARG A 552 -13.47 -25.88 -10.11
N HIS A 553 -12.78 -26.84 -10.72
CA HIS A 553 -12.14 -26.65 -12.02
C HIS A 553 -13.19 -26.66 -13.16
N GLY A 554 -13.48 -25.48 -13.73
CA GLY A 554 -14.12 -25.34 -15.04
C GLY A 554 -15.61 -25.70 -15.12
N GLY A 555 -16.49 -24.82 -14.62
CA GLY A 555 -17.94 -24.94 -14.85
C GLY A 555 -18.72 -23.71 -14.41
N GLN A 556 -19.92 -23.50 -14.97
CA GLN A 556 -20.87 -22.51 -14.46
C GLN A 556 -21.21 -22.78 -12.98
N PRO A 557 -21.63 -21.76 -12.20
CA PRO A 557 -22.10 -21.97 -10.86
C PRO A 557 -23.37 -22.83 -10.87
N LEU A 558 -23.18 -24.14 -10.68
CA LEU A 558 -24.21 -25.00 -10.14
C LEU A 558 -24.66 -24.35 -8.84
N GLY A 559 -25.91 -23.86 -8.83
CA GLY A 559 -26.57 -23.51 -7.59
C GLY A 559 -26.52 -24.75 -6.70
N HIS A 560 -25.81 -24.65 -5.58
CA HIS A 560 -26.08 -25.55 -4.47
C HIS A 560 -27.51 -25.23 -4.05
N ASN A 561 -28.45 -25.99 -4.60
CA ASN A 561 -29.82 -26.06 -4.11
C ASN A 561 -29.69 -26.47 -2.65
N GLY A 562 -29.73 -25.48 -1.75
CA GLY A 562 -29.69 -25.71 -0.32
C GLY A 562 -30.86 -26.59 0.01
N MET A 563 -30.60 -27.89 0.17
CA MET A 563 -31.62 -28.85 0.55
C MET A 563 -32.24 -28.32 1.82
N GLY A 564 -33.56 -28.19 1.79
CA GLY A 564 -34.24 -27.38 2.76
C GLY A 564 -35.72 -27.67 2.79
N THR A 565 -36.23 -27.81 4.00
CA THR A 565 -37.61 -28.19 4.25
C THR A 565 -38.43 -26.93 4.42
N MET A 566 -39.46 -26.77 3.59
CA MET A 566 -40.45 -25.71 3.77
C MET A 566 -41.57 -26.15 4.71
N PHE A 567 -42.00 -25.27 5.61
CA PHE A 567 -43.15 -25.50 6.48
C PHE A 567 -43.91 -24.19 6.78
N ARG A 568 -45.16 -24.35 7.23
CA ARG A 568 -46.16 -23.28 7.38
C ARG A 568 -46.71 -23.20 8.81
N ASP A 569 -45.82 -23.11 9.80
CA ASP A 569 -46.16 -23.10 11.23
C ASP A 569 -45.70 -21.80 11.92
N GLY A 570 -45.76 -20.70 11.14
CA GLY A 570 -45.19 -19.39 11.49
C GLY A 570 -43.66 -19.36 11.43
N ARG A 571 -43.08 -18.19 11.74
CA ARG A 571 -41.63 -17.99 11.71
C ARG A 571 -40.90 -18.82 12.75
N VAL A 572 -39.73 -19.35 12.40
CA VAL A 572 -38.78 -19.93 13.36
C VAL A 572 -38.08 -18.78 14.09
N LEU A 573 -38.22 -18.73 15.41
CA LEU A 573 -37.70 -17.63 16.23
C LEU A 573 -36.43 -18.03 17.00
N CYS A 574 -36.20 -19.32 17.20
CA CYS A 574 -34.98 -19.87 17.80
C CYS A 574 -34.69 -21.29 17.31
N MET A 575 -33.42 -21.69 17.33
CA MET A 575 -32.96 -23.04 16.97
C MET A 575 -31.92 -23.53 17.97
N LEU A 576 -31.95 -24.82 18.30
CA LEU A 576 -31.04 -25.46 19.26
C LEU A 576 -30.62 -26.86 18.76
N PRO A 577 -29.37 -27.02 18.28
CA PRO A 577 -28.78 -28.34 18.10
C PRO A 577 -28.54 -28.98 19.47
N VAL A 578 -29.14 -30.15 19.73
CA VAL A 578 -29.09 -30.81 21.05
C VAL A 578 -28.07 -31.94 21.12
N ASN A 579 -27.75 -32.55 19.96
CA ASN A 579 -26.68 -33.54 19.80
C ASN A 579 -26.23 -33.55 18.32
N THR A 580 -25.43 -34.55 17.91
CA THR A 580 -24.94 -34.71 16.52
C THR A 580 -26.01 -35.14 15.52
N GLU A 581 -27.18 -35.57 15.99
CA GLU A 581 -28.24 -36.22 15.21
C GLU A 581 -29.56 -35.43 15.24
N HIS A 582 -29.72 -34.43 16.11
CA HIS A 582 -31.00 -33.75 16.33
C HIS A 582 -30.87 -32.23 16.52
N ILE A 583 -31.80 -31.49 15.91
CA ILE A 583 -31.98 -30.04 16.09
C ILE A 583 -33.45 -29.72 16.38
N LEU A 584 -33.67 -28.83 17.35
CA LEU A 584 -34.97 -28.33 17.76
C LEU A 584 -35.21 -26.91 17.21
N LEU A 585 -36.41 -26.64 16.71
CA LEU A 585 -36.81 -25.32 16.19
C LEU A 585 -38.02 -24.80 16.98
N GLY A 586 -37.93 -23.62 17.59
CA GLY A 586 -39.06 -22.97 18.26
C GLY A 586 -39.77 -22.01 17.32
N THR A 587 -41.09 -22.15 17.16
CA THR A 587 -41.87 -21.35 16.20
C THR A 587 -42.76 -20.28 16.84
N GLN A 588 -43.13 -19.29 16.03
CA GLN A 588 -44.11 -18.25 16.35
C GLN A 588 -45.49 -18.84 16.67
N ALA A 589 -45.86 -19.99 16.11
CA ALA A 589 -47.11 -20.69 16.47
C ALA A 589 -47.08 -21.32 17.88
N GLY A 590 -45.93 -21.35 18.56
CA GLY A 590 -45.81 -21.96 19.90
C GLY A 590 -45.50 -23.45 19.87
N LYS A 591 -44.99 -23.99 18.76
CA LYS A 591 -44.58 -25.41 18.66
C LYS A 591 -43.07 -25.53 18.69
N ILE A 592 -42.58 -26.71 19.09
CA ILE A 592 -41.19 -27.13 18.91
C ILE A 592 -41.18 -28.22 17.82
N TRP A 593 -40.42 -28.00 16.75
CA TRP A 593 -40.23 -28.98 15.67
C TRP A 593 -38.90 -29.72 15.87
N VAL A 594 -38.92 -31.05 15.73
CA VAL A 594 -37.78 -31.94 15.97
C VAL A 594 -37.28 -32.52 14.64
N PHE A 595 -36.10 -32.11 14.20
CA PHE A 595 -35.48 -32.61 12.96
C PHE A 595 -34.33 -33.56 13.26
N HIS A 596 -34.28 -34.69 12.54
CA HIS A 596 -33.17 -35.63 12.57
C HIS A 596 -32.13 -35.24 11.52
N THR A 597 -30.95 -34.78 11.96
CA THR A 597 -29.89 -34.21 11.12
C THR A 597 -29.11 -35.26 10.32
N GLY A 598 -29.34 -36.56 10.57
CA GLY A 598 -28.80 -37.63 9.72
C GLY A 598 -29.46 -37.73 8.35
N CYS A 599 -30.81 -37.68 8.29
CA CYS A 599 -31.58 -37.68 7.04
C CYS A 599 -32.08 -36.28 6.62
N ASN A 600 -32.11 -35.32 7.56
CA ASN A 600 -32.68 -33.97 7.45
C ASN A 600 -34.21 -33.93 7.35
N GLU A 601 -34.88 -34.97 7.84
CA GLU A 601 -36.34 -35.07 7.87
C GLU A 601 -36.90 -34.61 9.23
N LEU A 602 -38.17 -34.22 9.21
CA LEU A 602 -38.96 -33.97 10.41
C LEU A 602 -39.24 -35.30 11.11
N VAL A 603 -38.87 -35.44 12.38
CA VAL A 603 -39.28 -36.57 13.23
C VAL A 603 -40.73 -36.37 13.65
N HIS A 604 -41.00 -35.23 14.31
CA HIS A 604 -42.34 -34.81 14.71
C HIS A 604 -42.32 -33.32 15.13
N CYS A 605 -43.48 -32.78 15.53
CA CYS A 605 -43.56 -31.53 16.28
C CYS A 605 -44.39 -31.73 17.56
N THR A 606 -44.06 -30.96 18.60
CA THR A 606 -44.77 -31.01 19.89
C THR A 606 -46.20 -30.46 19.75
N ARG A 607 -47.03 -30.76 20.75
CA ARG A 607 -48.23 -29.95 21.05
C ARG A 607 -47.92 -28.45 21.07
N GLN A 608 -48.94 -27.66 20.74
CA GLN A 608 -48.88 -26.21 20.69
C GLN A 608 -48.92 -25.63 22.11
N LEU A 609 -47.87 -24.89 22.47
CA LEU A 609 -47.76 -24.15 23.72
C LEU A 609 -48.62 -22.87 23.69
N GLN A 610 -48.82 -22.29 24.87
CA GLN A 610 -49.74 -21.17 25.08
C GLN A 610 -49.32 -19.85 24.40
N ASP A 611 -48.08 -19.75 23.89
CA ASP A 611 -47.57 -18.58 23.15
C ASP A 611 -46.30 -18.97 22.34
N SER A 612 -45.80 -18.07 21.50
CA SER A 612 -44.59 -18.25 20.68
C SER A 612 -43.37 -18.69 21.49
N VAL A 613 -42.60 -19.65 20.96
CA VAL A 613 -41.32 -20.09 21.54
C VAL A 613 -40.21 -19.11 21.12
N LEU A 614 -39.71 -18.32 22.06
CA LEU A 614 -38.72 -17.26 21.80
C LEU A 614 -37.27 -17.68 22.06
N SER A 615 -37.05 -18.66 22.94
CA SER A 615 -35.71 -19.18 23.23
C SER A 615 -35.75 -20.66 23.59
N LEU A 616 -34.69 -21.39 23.23
CA LEU A 616 -34.48 -22.80 23.57
C LEU A 616 -33.10 -22.95 24.23
N TYR A 617 -33.00 -23.74 25.31
CA TYR A 617 -31.73 -24.00 26.00
C TYR A 617 -31.64 -25.43 26.54
N LEU A 618 -30.50 -26.09 26.31
CA LEU A 618 -30.20 -27.42 26.83
C LEU A 618 -29.44 -27.33 28.16
N VAL A 619 -30.01 -27.88 29.22
CA VAL A 619 -29.39 -28.01 30.55
C VAL A 619 -28.74 -29.39 30.67
N PRO A 620 -27.40 -29.50 30.56
CA PRO A 620 -26.72 -30.79 30.67
C PRO A 620 -26.68 -31.25 32.14
N SER A 621 -27.26 -32.43 32.39
CA SER A 621 -27.23 -33.13 33.67
C SER A 621 -25.98 -34.04 33.81
N ARG A 622 -25.82 -34.67 34.97
CA ARG A 622 -24.78 -35.66 35.29
C ARG A 622 -25.37 -36.84 36.08
N GLY A 623 -26.19 -37.64 35.41
CA GLY A 623 -26.79 -38.87 35.97
C GLY A 623 -28.23 -39.04 35.52
N ASP A 624 -28.98 -37.93 35.51
CA ASP A 624 -30.34 -37.85 34.99
C ASP A 624 -30.36 -37.44 33.50
N ASP A 625 -31.52 -37.50 32.87
CA ASP A 625 -31.74 -36.99 31.51
C ASP A 625 -31.55 -35.45 31.45
N PRO A 626 -30.86 -34.89 30.42
CA PRO A 626 -30.81 -33.44 30.22
C PRO A 626 -32.20 -32.81 30.01
N LEU A 627 -32.36 -31.54 30.39
CA LEU A 627 -33.62 -30.81 30.21
C LEU A 627 -33.52 -29.78 29.08
N ILE A 628 -34.54 -29.73 28.23
CA ILE A 628 -34.81 -28.64 27.30
C ILE A 628 -35.71 -27.61 27.98
N LEU A 629 -35.27 -26.35 27.96
CA LEU A 629 -36.05 -25.20 28.42
C LEU A 629 -36.52 -24.41 27.20
N ALA A 630 -37.83 -24.19 27.10
CA ALA A 630 -38.45 -23.35 26.07
C ALA A 630 -39.03 -22.09 26.73
N GLY A 631 -38.41 -20.94 26.47
CA GLY A 631 -38.87 -19.63 26.95
C GLY A 631 -39.93 -19.04 26.03
N LEU A 632 -41.11 -18.70 26.57
CA LEU A 632 -42.25 -18.23 25.80
C LEU A 632 -42.43 -16.70 25.86
N ALA A 633 -43.24 -16.15 24.95
CA ALA A 633 -43.54 -14.72 24.91
C ALA A 633 -44.42 -14.24 26.09
N ASN A 634 -45.21 -15.13 26.71
CA ASN A 634 -46.12 -14.85 27.82
C ASN A 634 -45.50 -14.96 29.24
N GLY A 635 -44.17 -14.92 29.37
CA GLY A 635 -43.49 -15.01 30.68
C GLY A 635 -43.48 -16.40 31.33
N LYS A 636 -43.97 -17.44 30.65
CA LYS A 636 -43.80 -18.86 31.04
C LYS A 636 -42.60 -19.51 30.37
N MET A 637 -42.05 -20.49 31.05
CA MET A 637 -41.06 -21.44 30.55
C MET A 637 -41.68 -22.84 30.56
N ALA A 638 -41.54 -23.59 29.46
CA ALA A 638 -41.88 -25.00 29.39
C ALA A 638 -40.60 -25.84 29.51
N LEU A 639 -40.65 -26.92 30.29
CA LEU A 639 -39.53 -27.82 30.53
C LEU A 639 -39.87 -29.23 30.05
N TYR A 640 -38.95 -29.82 29.29
CA TYR A 640 -39.07 -31.16 28.69
C TYR A 640 -37.80 -31.98 28.97
N PRO A 641 -37.89 -33.26 29.35
CA PRO A 641 -36.77 -34.20 29.28
C PRO A 641 -36.32 -34.42 27.82
N LEU A 642 -35.01 -34.49 27.58
CA LEU A 642 -34.42 -34.60 26.25
C LEU A 642 -34.76 -35.95 25.59
N SER A 643 -34.77 -37.03 26.34
CA SER A 643 -35.12 -38.36 25.82
C SER A 643 -36.60 -38.43 25.39
N GLU A 644 -37.48 -37.76 26.12
CA GLU A 644 -38.92 -37.71 25.85
C GLU A 644 -39.25 -36.80 24.65
N ILE A 645 -38.75 -35.55 24.62
CA ILE A 645 -39.02 -34.60 23.51
C ILE A 645 -38.45 -35.05 22.15
N LEU A 646 -37.51 -36.00 22.12
CA LEU A 646 -37.02 -36.57 20.86
C LEU A 646 -37.91 -37.73 20.34
N GLN A 647 -38.87 -38.21 21.12
CA GLN A 647 -39.69 -39.40 20.80
C GLN A 647 -41.21 -39.16 20.88
N GLU A 648 -41.71 -38.34 21.82
CA GLU A 648 -43.13 -38.22 22.13
C GLU A 648 -43.75 -36.86 21.71
N PRO A 649 -44.52 -36.78 20.60
CA PRO A 649 -45.12 -35.53 20.13
C PRO A 649 -46.23 -34.97 21.03
N ASP A 650 -46.90 -35.86 21.76
CA ASP A 650 -48.08 -35.57 22.57
C ASP A 650 -47.76 -35.25 24.05
N MET A 651 -46.47 -35.17 24.42
CA MET A 651 -46.06 -34.93 25.80
C MET A 651 -46.34 -33.46 26.23
N ASP A 652 -47.04 -33.32 27.35
CA ASP A 652 -47.34 -32.03 27.98
C ASP A 652 -46.19 -31.61 28.91
N PRO A 653 -45.61 -30.40 28.76
CA PRO A 653 -44.43 -30.00 29.51
C PRO A 653 -44.71 -29.67 30.98
N ILE A 654 -43.63 -29.66 31.77
CA ILE A 654 -43.63 -29.03 33.08
C ILE A 654 -43.58 -27.51 32.87
N GLU A 655 -44.67 -26.79 33.14
CA GLU A 655 -44.71 -25.32 33.06
C GLU A 655 -44.17 -24.63 34.33
N MET A 656 -43.44 -23.54 34.13
CA MET A 656 -42.94 -22.64 35.18
C MET A 656 -43.22 -21.18 34.80
N LYS A 657 -43.88 -20.40 35.67
CA LYS A 657 -44.06 -18.95 35.47
C LYS A 657 -42.82 -18.20 35.98
N LEU A 658 -42.16 -17.41 35.12
CA LEU A 658 -41.04 -16.54 35.52
C LEU A 658 -41.42 -15.05 35.62
N GLY A 659 -42.44 -14.61 34.88
CA GLY A 659 -42.96 -13.25 34.94
C GLY A 659 -44.40 -13.15 34.42
N GLU A 660 -44.90 -11.94 34.25
CA GLU A 660 -46.28 -11.71 33.80
C GLU A 660 -46.47 -11.91 32.29
N SER A 661 -47.74 -11.94 31.84
CA SER A 661 -48.14 -12.30 30.47
C SER A 661 -47.66 -11.35 29.35
N TYR A 662 -46.87 -10.33 29.70
CA TYR A 662 -46.25 -9.35 28.81
C TYR A 662 -44.72 -9.31 28.96
N GLU A 663 -44.12 -10.25 29.71
CA GLU A 663 -42.70 -10.28 30.07
C GLU A 663 -41.94 -11.42 29.35
N PRO A 664 -41.63 -11.27 28.04
CA PRO A 664 -41.15 -12.37 27.21
C PRO A 664 -39.78 -12.93 27.64
N ILE A 665 -39.63 -14.26 27.55
CA ILE A 665 -38.38 -14.98 27.85
C ILE A 665 -37.53 -15.11 26.57
N ARG A 666 -36.76 -14.06 26.27
CA ARG A 666 -36.00 -13.93 25.01
C ARG A 666 -34.62 -14.60 25.00
N CYS A 667 -34.01 -14.80 26.16
CA CYS A 667 -32.66 -15.31 26.25
C CYS A 667 -32.51 -16.17 27.51
N ILE A 668 -31.90 -17.35 27.36
CA ILE A 668 -31.54 -18.24 28.45
C ILE A 668 -30.07 -18.59 28.26
N LEU A 669 -29.27 -18.46 29.32
CA LEU A 669 -27.84 -18.81 29.30
C LEU A 669 -27.41 -19.41 30.64
N ARG A 670 -26.15 -19.87 30.69
CA ARG A 670 -25.52 -20.35 31.92
C ARG A 670 -24.40 -19.40 32.36
N SER A 671 -24.35 -19.11 33.65
CA SER A 671 -23.26 -18.39 34.29
C SER A 671 -21.95 -19.18 34.23
N SER A 672 -20.88 -18.52 33.79
CA SER A 672 -19.55 -19.15 33.68
C SER A 672 -18.89 -19.44 35.04
N SER A 673 -19.32 -18.73 36.10
CA SER A 673 -18.63 -18.68 37.40
C SER A 673 -19.18 -19.66 38.43
N ASP A 674 -20.50 -19.70 38.59
CA ASP A 674 -21.23 -20.50 39.59
C ASP A 674 -22.17 -21.56 38.97
N ARG A 675 -22.16 -21.68 37.64
CA ARG A 675 -22.93 -22.65 36.83
C ARG A 675 -24.47 -22.52 36.91
N LYS A 676 -25.00 -21.47 37.53
CA LYS A 676 -26.43 -21.16 37.56
C LYS A 676 -26.96 -20.85 36.16
N LEU A 677 -28.26 -20.99 35.96
CA LEU A 677 -28.94 -20.50 34.77
C LEU A 677 -29.38 -19.04 34.99
N ILE A 678 -29.44 -18.29 33.89
CA ILE A 678 -29.99 -16.92 33.87
C ILE A 678 -30.92 -16.80 32.66
N ALA A 679 -32.16 -16.41 32.89
CA ALA A 679 -33.15 -16.13 31.85
C ALA A 679 -33.54 -14.64 31.88
N SER A 680 -33.73 -14.02 30.72
CA SER A 680 -34.42 -12.73 30.64
C SER A 680 -35.93 -12.92 30.75
N CYS A 681 -36.64 -11.94 31.32
CA CYS A 681 -38.10 -11.95 31.41
C CYS A 681 -38.57 -10.49 31.48
N GLY A 682 -39.05 -9.94 30.35
CA GLY A 682 -39.38 -8.51 30.26
C GLY A 682 -38.15 -7.62 30.47
N THR A 683 -38.19 -6.72 31.46
CA THR A 683 -37.03 -5.91 31.90
C THR A 683 -36.12 -6.62 32.91
N LYS A 684 -36.54 -7.77 33.44
CA LYS A 684 -35.86 -8.49 34.54
C LYS A 684 -34.93 -9.57 34.01
N PHE A 685 -33.94 -9.94 34.83
CA PHE A 685 -33.24 -11.22 34.70
C PHE A 685 -33.48 -12.09 35.93
N VAL A 686 -33.72 -13.38 35.68
CA VAL A 686 -34.07 -14.40 36.66
C VAL A 686 -32.90 -15.36 36.78
N VAL A 687 -32.34 -15.50 37.98
CA VAL A 687 -31.26 -16.45 38.29
C VAL A 687 -31.85 -17.72 38.87
N MET A 688 -31.46 -18.87 38.33
CA MET A 688 -32.01 -20.18 38.68
C MET A 688 -30.91 -21.18 39.06
N GLU A 689 -31.14 -21.91 40.15
CA GLU A 689 -30.32 -23.05 40.56
C GLU A 689 -30.68 -24.29 39.71
N THR A 690 -29.72 -25.20 39.54
CA THR A 690 -29.85 -26.42 38.70
C THR A 690 -29.53 -27.73 39.44
N ARG A 691 -29.07 -27.67 40.69
CA ARG A 691 -28.59 -28.85 41.46
C ARG A 691 -29.68 -29.85 41.88
N LYS A 692 -30.97 -29.49 41.81
CA LYS A 692 -32.10 -30.31 42.28
C LYS A 692 -33.32 -30.13 41.35
N GLY A 693 -33.07 -30.18 40.04
CA GLY A 693 -33.96 -29.59 39.04
C GLY A 693 -33.75 -28.08 38.92
N VAL A 694 -34.52 -27.46 38.02
CA VAL A 694 -34.50 -26.01 37.78
C VAL A 694 -35.44 -25.31 38.77
N ALA A 695 -34.95 -24.31 39.50
CA ALA A 695 -35.75 -23.51 40.41
C ALA A 695 -35.27 -22.06 40.47
N VAL A 696 -36.20 -21.11 40.58
CA VAL A 696 -35.90 -19.68 40.76
C VAL A 696 -35.19 -19.45 42.10
N GLU A 697 -34.04 -18.78 42.04
CA GLU A 697 -33.27 -18.39 43.23
C GLU A 697 -33.40 -16.89 43.49
N ASN A 698 -33.26 -16.06 42.45
CA ASN A 698 -33.40 -14.60 42.55
C ASN A 698 -34.02 -14.01 41.27
N VAL A 699 -34.69 -12.87 41.41
CA VAL A 699 -35.18 -12.03 40.30
C VAL A 699 -34.67 -10.62 40.49
N PHE A 700 -34.10 -10.02 39.45
CA PHE A 700 -33.55 -8.66 39.48
C PHE A 700 -34.14 -7.85 38.33
N ASP A 701 -34.76 -6.71 38.64
CA ASP A 701 -35.18 -5.74 37.63
C ASP A 701 -34.01 -4.81 37.26
N THR A 702 -33.92 -4.40 36.00
CA THR A 702 -32.79 -3.63 35.49
C THR A 702 -33.04 -2.12 35.41
N VAL A 703 -34.27 -1.69 35.73
CA VAL A 703 -34.70 -0.29 35.56
C VAL A 703 -35.24 0.28 36.87
N GLU A 704 -34.47 1.16 37.50
CA GLU A 704 -34.90 1.88 38.69
C GLU A 704 -36.02 2.89 38.33
N ASN A 705 -37.20 2.73 38.96
CA ASN A 705 -38.33 3.67 38.89
C ASN A 705 -38.79 4.09 37.47
N SER A 706 -39.29 3.15 36.67
CA SER A 706 -40.06 3.46 35.46
C SER A 706 -41.28 2.54 35.28
N GLY A 707 -42.29 3.01 34.56
CA GLY A 707 -43.54 2.27 34.30
C GLY A 707 -43.45 1.28 33.12
N PRO A 708 -44.59 0.72 32.66
CA PRO A 708 -44.67 -0.35 31.66
C PRO A 708 -44.14 -0.06 30.23
N ALA A 709 -43.42 1.05 30.03
CA ALA A 709 -42.91 1.50 28.73
C ALA A 709 -41.42 1.19 28.51
N SER A 710 -40.70 0.68 29.52
CA SER A 710 -39.27 0.39 29.41
C SER A 710 -39.00 -0.82 28.48
N PRO A 711 -38.02 -0.74 27.56
CA PRO A 711 -37.79 -1.78 26.57
C PRO A 711 -37.30 -3.07 27.23
N PRO A 712 -37.79 -4.26 26.83
CA PRO A 712 -37.35 -5.53 27.41
C PRO A 712 -35.89 -5.85 27.04
N ILE A 713 -35.27 -6.71 27.85
CA ILE A 713 -33.96 -7.30 27.54
C ILE A 713 -34.10 -8.12 26.25
N ASN A 714 -33.30 -7.77 25.24
CA ASN A 714 -33.31 -8.45 23.95
C ASN A 714 -32.26 -9.57 23.88
N SER A 715 -31.08 -9.36 24.44
CA SER A 715 -30.02 -10.35 24.52
C SER A 715 -29.16 -10.18 25.78
N MET A 716 -28.50 -11.26 26.20
CA MET A 716 -27.63 -11.32 27.36
C MET A 716 -26.33 -12.04 27.02
N ALA A 717 -25.23 -11.68 27.67
CA ALA A 717 -23.97 -12.40 27.61
C ALA A 717 -23.34 -12.49 29.02
N CYS A 718 -22.84 -13.67 29.42
CA CYS A 718 -22.33 -13.88 30.77
C CYS A 718 -20.87 -14.35 30.77
N GLY A 719 -19.96 -13.47 31.18
CA GLY A 719 -18.55 -13.78 31.46
C GLY A 719 -18.31 -13.83 32.96
N ARG A 720 -17.34 -13.04 33.45
CA ARG A 720 -17.18 -12.71 34.88
C ARG A 720 -18.29 -11.81 35.44
N GLN A 721 -19.11 -11.24 34.56
CA GLN A 721 -20.21 -10.32 34.82
C GLN A 721 -21.30 -10.56 33.77
N LEU A 722 -22.54 -10.16 34.04
CA LEU A 722 -23.67 -10.27 33.11
C LEU A 722 -23.83 -8.97 32.34
N PHE A 723 -23.75 -9.04 31.02
CA PHE A 723 -24.00 -7.93 30.10
C PHE A 723 -25.42 -8.03 29.52
N LEU A 724 -26.16 -6.94 29.58
CA LEU A 724 -27.57 -6.87 29.19
C LEU A 724 -27.78 -5.81 28.11
N ALA A 725 -28.35 -6.22 26.97
CA ALA A 725 -28.73 -5.34 25.87
C ALA A 725 -30.26 -5.24 25.77
N HIS A 726 -30.80 -4.05 25.98
CA HIS A 726 -32.23 -3.77 25.86
C HIS A 726 -32.63 -3.54 24.39
N ARG A 727 -33.88 -3.88 24.04
CA ARG A 727 -34.40 -3.69 22.69
C ARG A 727 -34.29 -2.22 22.27
N ASN A 728 -33.71 -1.97 21.09
CA ASN A 728 -33.46 -0.65 20.51
C ASN A 728 -32.54 0.28 21.36
N SER A 729 -31.75 -0.28 22.27
CA SER A 729 -30.81 0.48 23.12
C SER A 729 -29.41 0.58 22.50
N VAL A 730 -28.80 1.77 22.57
CA VAL A 730 -27.35 1.98 22.34
C VAL A 730 -26.52 1.82 23.63
N LEU A 731 -27.17 1.44 24.72
CA LEU A 731 -26.57 1.25 26.04
C LEU A 731 -26.54 -0.25 26.39
N LEU A 732 -25.35 -0.75 26.73
CA LEU A 732 -25.09 -2.09 27.25
C LEU A 732 -24.79 -1.99 28.75
N GLN A 733 -25.61 -2.60 29.60
CA GLN A 733 -25.43 -2.56 31.05
C GLN A 733 -24.58 -3.74 31.54
N SER A 734 -23.74 -3.54 32.56
CA SER A 734 -23.01 -4.62 33.25
C SER A 734 -23.52 -4.82 34.69
N TRP A 735 -23.78 -6.06 35.07
CA TRP A 735 -24.41 -6.46 36.33
C TRP A 735 -23.62 -7.53 37.10
N ASP A 736 -23.70 -7.47 38.43
CA ASP A 736 -23.30 -8.54 39.34
C ASP A 736 -24.43 -9.58 39.48
N THR A 737 -24.19 -10.82 39.04
CA THR A 737 -25.18 -11.90 39.12
C THR A 737 -25.41 -12.43 40.53
N ALA A 738 -24.41 -12.30 41.42
CA ALA A 738 -24.48 -12.80 42.79
C ALA A 738 -25.05 -11.76 43.77
N ARG A 739 -25.05 -10.46 43.39
CA ARG A 739 -25.55 -9.35 44.22
C ARG A 739 -26.68 -8.54 43.60
N GLY A 740 -27.11 -8.87 42.37
CA GLY A 740 -28.17 -8.14 41.67
C GLY A 740 -27.86 -6.65 41.44
N ARG A 741 -26.58 -6.29 41.33
CA ARG A 741 -26.15 -4.88 41.37
C ARG A 741 -25.57 -4.43 40.03
N HIS A 742 -26.13 -3.35 39.48
CA HIS A 742 -25.55 -2.61 38.35
C HIS A 742 -24.14 -2.11 38.69
N LYS A 743 -23.20 -2.25 37.74
CA LYS A 743 -21.80 -1.85 37.91
C LYS A 743 -21.44 -0.63 37.07
N TYR A 744 -21.82 -0.64 35.80
CA TYR A 744 -21.59 0.44 34.84
C TYR A 744 -22.43 0.21 33.58
N THR A 745 -22.60 1.27 32.79
CA THR A 745 -23.24 1.22 31.47
C THR A 745 -22.23 1.67 30.42
N LEU A 746 -22.08 0.88 29.36
CA LEU A 746 -21.29 1.24 28.17
C LEU A 746 -22.21 1.86 27.13
N ASN A 747 -21.84 3.02 26.58
CA ASN A 747 -22.50 3.62 25.42
C ASN A 747 -21.75 3.23 24.14
N ILE A 748 -22.39 2.46 23.27
CA ILE A 748 -21.74 1.98 22.03
C ILE A 748 -21.68 3.09 20.97
N SER A 749 -22.56 4.09 21.02
CA SER A 749 -22.59 5.20 20.04
C SER A 749 -21.38 6.13 20.11
N SER A 750 -20.67 6.16 21.23
CA SER A 750 -19.41 6.89 21.40
C SER A 750 -18.15 6.10 20.97
N SER A 751 -18.30 4.82 20.60
CA SER A 751 -17.16 3.94 20.24
C SER A 751 -16.97 3.79 18.72
N PHE A 752 -17.77 4.48 17.91
CA PHE A 752 -17.71 4.51 16.44
C PHE A 752 -17.46 5.94 15.94
N ARG A 753 -16.45 6.62 16.51
CA ARG A 753 -15.98 7.97 16.16
C ARG A 753 -14.48 8.05 16.28
#